data_AF-A0A0Q4XUD9-F1
#
_entry.id   AF-A0A0Q4XUD9-F1
#
_cell.length_a   1.000
_cell.length_b   1.000
_cell.length_c   1.000
_cell.angle_alpha   90.00
_cell.angle_beta   90.00
_cell.angle_gamma   90.00
#
_symmetry.space_group_name_H-M   'P 1'
#
loop_
_entity.id
_entity.type
_entity.pdbx_description
1 polymer ?
#
loop_
_entity_poly.entity_id
_entity_poly.type
_entity_poly.pdbx_seq_one_letter_code
_entity_poly.pdbx_strand_id
1 'polypeptide(L)'
;MSVALLSDQWHRVAGLRPRVVPHARVHRHVLHGEVWHVLEDLGGARQHRLNAKAYRLLRMLDGRRTLDAVWQRLSRELSDDTPSQDDILQFVGQLNAQDLLVVDASPDAAELLVRQQRQQKQKRRQTMGNPMSIKLPLWDPDRFLRRLLAVTPAVPAALLWAVWLAVVGGALLLVPAHWPDLSRNFGEQMLAMDNLLLAAVVFPLMKAAHELAHGAAVVRRGGEVHEMGIMLLVFYPTPYVEASASSAFASRWARIAVAGAGMAVEVFIAALAFFVWMAIEPGFWRSVLYNVIVLGGVTTVLFNGNPLLRFDGYFMLADAIGVPNLAQRANAFWLFLIRRFVLGARGATVPPASRYEMGWFTAYAPAALVYRLLLSFGIAWFVAQQYFFVGVLLAAWTLASGIVWPLAKGLHALWTSPQFAARPWRAWGAVVGLVGLALVLLLAVPLPRHIRVQGVAWLPEEALLRARADGFVQAIAAPEGTAVQPGDLVVATVNADLAARVAELTHRLALAQARLDAALVHQPALAARLQEEVQAEQAALARAQADVADLALRAGVPGTVRLEQAQDLPGRFVKRGDMLGYVLGSAVPRVRVALTQAEAELDLASLRGIEIRMAGQVEHAHAGRLTRSTPQAGHSLPSAALGSTGGGRFAVDPRDEAGATAMETVFQFDIEAVDAATLGPVGTRAYVALEQAPEPIGMRWWRHTRRLFLTHLNV
;
A
#
# COMPACT_ATOMS: atom_id res chain seq x y z
N MET A 1 31.06 31.76 16.36
CA MET A 1 30.51 33.03 16.87
C MET A 1 30.60 32.96 18.37
N SER A 2 31.15 33.98 19.01
CA SER A 2 31.17 34.13 20.47
C SER A 2 29.72 34.16 20.97
N VAL A 3 29.32 33.14 21.73
CA VAL A 3 28.09 33.19 22.51
C VAL A 3 28.21 34.39 23.44
N ALA A 4 27.18 35.24 23.52
CA ALA A 4 27.17 36.32 24.50
C ALA A 4 27.26 35.67 25.90
N LEU A 5 28.42 35.81 26.55
CA LEU A 5 28.67 35.18 27.84
C LEU A 5 27.83 35.82 28.96
N LEU A 6 27.38 37.05 28.73
CA LEU A 6 26.69 37.91 29.69
C LEU A 6 25.20 38.02 29.36
N SER A 7 24.36 37.97 30.39
CA SER A 7 22.91 38.11 30.31
C SER A 7 22.47 39.44 30.90
N ASP A 8 21.56 40.15 30.21
CA ASP A 8 20.98 41.41 30.70
C ASP A 8 20.23 41.23 32.04
N GLN A 9 19.81 40.01 32.36
CA GLN A 9 19.03 39.68 33.56
C GLN A 9 19.90 39.17 34.71
N TRP A 10 21.21 39.00 34.51
CA TRP A 10 22.10 38.37 35.49
C TRP A 10 22.16 39.13 36.82
N HIS A 11 22.14 40.46 36.79
CA HIS A 11 22.18 41.31 37.98
C HIS A 11 21.09 40.99 39.02
N ARG A 12 19.95 40.42 38.59
CA ARG A 12 18.80 40.08 39.45
C ARG A 12 18.95 38.74 40.17
N VAL A 13 19.80 37.86 39.64
CA VAL A 13 19.98 36.48 40.14
C VAL A 13 21.40 36.22 40.64
N ALA A 14 22.36 37.08 40.30
CA ALA A 14 23.78 36.96 40.63
C ALA A 14 24.04 36.69 42.13
N GLY A 15 23.25 37.30 43.02
CA GLY A 15 23.36 37.15 44.47
C GLY A 15 22.75 35.87 45.07
N LEU A 16 22.01 35.07 44.29
CA LEU A 16 21.32 33.90 44.80
C LEU A 16 22.28 32.80 45.24
N ARG A 17 21.95 32.11 46.33
CA ARG A 17 22.70 30.96 46.87
C ARG A 17 21.86 29.69 46.78
N PRO A 18 21.65 29.13 45.58
CA PRO A 18 20.87 27.91 45.42
C PRO A 18 21.58 26.71 46.06
N ARG A 19 20.79 25.85 46.71
CA ARG A 19 21.22 24.58 47.29
C ARG A 19 20.41 23.44 46.69
N VAL A 20 21.08 22.38 46.26
CA VAL A 20 20.39 21.13 45.86
C VAL A 20 19.70 20.52 47.07
N VAL A 21 18.47 20.02 46.88
CA VAL A 21 17.72 19.37 47.95
C VAL A 21 18.46 18.14 48.52
N PRO A 22 18.47 17.92 49.85
CA PRO A 22 19.22 16.81 50.47
C PRO A 22 18.77 15.41 50.03
N HIS A 23 17.54 15.30 49.52
CA HIS A 23 16.94 14.05 49.08
C HIS A 23 17.26 13.69 47.62
N ALA A 24 17.91 14.56 46.85
CA ALA A 24 18.29 14.20 45.50
C ALA A 24 19.53 13.29 45.50
N ARG A 25 19.40 12.10 44.91
CA ARG A 25 20.51 11.16 44.68
C ARG A 25 21.06 11.35 43.28
N VAL A 26 22.38 11.18 43.13
CA VAL A 26 23.03 11.25 41.82
C VAL A 26 23.67 9.91 41.50
N HIS A 27 23.24 9.30 40.41
CA HIS A 27 23.79 8.06 39.88
C HIS A 27 24.71 8.34 38.70
N ARG A 28 25.91 7.77 38.72
CA ARG A 28 26.86 7.89 37.61
C ARG A 28 26.54 6.83 36.54
N HIS A 29 26.21 7.26 35.33
CA HIS A 29 25.99 6.42 34.17
C HIS A 29 27.12 6.65 33.14
N VAL A 30 27.74 5.58 32.65
CA VAL A 30 28.74 5.66 31.58
C VAL A 30 28.09 5.16 30.29
N LEU A 31 27.94 6.05 29.32
CA LEU A 31 27.40 5.76 27.99
C LEU A 31 28.46 6.12 26.96
N HIS A 32 28.90 5.14 26.16
CA HIS A 32 29.88 5.33 25.09
C HIS A 32 31.19 6.00 25.54
N GLY A 33 31.68 5.69 26.75
CA GLY A 33 32.89 6.28 27.31
C GLY A 33 32.71 7.67 27.92
N GLU A 34 31.56 8.32 27.73
CA GLU A 34 31.21 9.60 28.34
C GLU A 34 30.42 9.39 29.64
N VAL A 35 30.74 10.20 30.65
CA VAL A 35 30.13 10.12 31.97
C VAL A 35 28.93 11.06 32.03
N TRP A 36 27.74 10.46 32.17
CA TRP A 36 26.48 11.12 32.46
C TRP A 36 26.11 10.92 33.93
N HIS A 37 25.41 11.88 34.52
CA HIS A 37 24.95 11.81 35.91
C HIS A 37 23.42 11.92 35.92
N VAL A 38 22.72 10.96 36.51
CA VAL A 38 21.26 10.98 36.63
C VAL A 38 20.92 11.46 38.04
N LEU A 39 20.28 12.62 38.11
CA LEU A 39 19.71 13.19 39.34
C LEU A 39 18.31 12.60 39.54
N GLU A 40 18.09 11.95 40.67
CA GLU A 40 16.85 11.27 41.05
C GLU A 40 16.32 11.82 42.38
N ASP A 41 15.02 12.12 42.45
CA ASP A 41 14.32 12.48 43.69
C ASP A 41 13.98 11.21 44.52
N LEU A 42 13.86 11.31 45.85
CA LEU A 42 13.55 10.17 46.75
C LEU A 42 12.26 9.42 46.40
N GLY A 43 11.32 10.08 45.69
CA GLY A 43 10.09 9.45 45.19
C GLY A 43 10.21 8.78 43.81
N GLY A 44 11.39 8.75 43.19
CA GLY A 44 11.66 8.10 41.89
C GLY A 44 10.96 8.71 40.66
N ALA A 45 9.94 9.56 40.87
CA ALA A 45 9.05 10.06 39.83
C ALA A 45 9.69 11.12 38.90
N ARG A 46 10.81 11.74 39.30
CA ARG A 46 11.48 12.80 38.55
C ARG A 46 12.96 12.50 38.39
N GLN A 47 13.40 12.31 37.15
CA GLN A 47 14.77 11.95 36.81
C GLN A 47 15.35 12.92 35.77
N HIS A 48 16.54 13.45 36.02
CA HIS A 48 17.22 14.40 35.14
C HIS A 48 18.62 13.92 34.78
N ARG A 49 18.88 13.80 33.48
CA ARG A 49 20.21 13.46 32.95
C ARG A 49 21.05 14.72 32.80
N LEU A 50 22.21 14.71 33.45
CA LEU A 50 23.18 15.79 33.50
C LEU A 50 24.44 15.34 32.77
N ASN A 51 24.91 16.15 31.82
CA ASN A 51 26.23 15.96 31.23
C ASN A 51 27.33 16.38 32.25
N ALA A 52 28.60 16.14 31.92
CA ALA A 52 29.71 16.47 32.83
C ALA A 52 29.73 17.96 33.25
N LYS A 53 29.38 18.89 32.35
CA LYS A 53 29.32 20.34 32.64
C LYS A 53 28.20 20.69 33.62
N ALA A 54 26.97 20.21 33.35
CA ALA A 54 25.81 20.42 34.19
C ALA A 54 25.97 19.77 35.57
N TYR A 55 26.63 18.61 35.65
CA TYR A 55 26.94 17.98 36.92
C TYR A 55 27.98 18.76 37.74
N ARG A 56 29.01 19.33 37.08
CA ARG A 56 29.95 20.24 37.76
C ARG A 56 29.25 21.47 38.31
N LEU A 57 28.38 22.10 37.51
CA LEU A 57 27.56 23.22 37.94
C LEU A 57 26.69 22.82 39.14
N LEU A 58 25.98 21.68 39.06
CA LEU A 58 25.17 21.14 40.16
C LEU A 58 25.97 20.98 41.46
N ARG A 59 27.19 20.42 41.40
CA ARG A 59 28.05 20.24 42.58
C ARG A 59 28.49 21.55 43.25
N MET A 60 28.45 22.66 42.53
CA MET A 60 28.80 23.98 43.07
C MET A 60 27.60 24.68 43.73
N LEU A 61 26.36 24.19 43.54
CA LEU A 61 25.13 24.70 44.14
C LEU A 61 24.95 24.13 45.56
N ASP A 62 25.84 24.54 46.48
CA ASP A 62 25.91 24.06 47.86
C ASP A 62 25.18 24.98 48.88
N GLY A 63 24.52 26.04 48.41
CA GLY A 63 23.88 27.05 49.25
C GLY A 63 24.85 28.03 49.94
N ARG A 64 26.16 27.91 49.72
CA ARG A 64 27.16 28.83 50.30
C ARG A 64 27.64 29.86 49.29
N ARG A 65 27.77 29.45 48.03
CA ARG A 65 28.26 30.31 46.93
C ARG A 65 27.11 31.03 46.24
N THR A 66 27.35 32.28 45.84
CA THR A 66 26.43 33.02 44.97
C THR A 66 26.53 32.52 43.53
N LEU A 67 25.47 32.65 42.74
CA LEU A 67 25.49 32.30 41.30
C LEU A 67 26.60 33.03 40.55
N ASP A 68 26.91 34.27 40.92
CA ASP A 68 28.02 35.02 40.35
C ASP A 68 29.39 34.40 40.67
N ALA A 69 29.60 34.00 41.94
CA ALA A 69 30.83 33.31 42.33
C ALA A 69 30.97 31.94 41.66
N VAL A 70 29.85 31.23 41.42
CA VAL A 70 29.83 29.97 40.68
C VAL A 70 30.20 30.19 39.21
N TRP A 71 29.62 31.20 38.55
CA TRP A 71 29.93 31.52 37.16
C TRP A 71 31.39 31.98 36.99
N GLN A 72 31.89 32.89 37.84
CA GLN A 72 33.28 33.34 37.80
C GLN A 72 34.27 32.18 38.04
N ARG A 73 33.90 31.18 38.83
CA ARG A 73 34.72 29.99 39.06
C ARG A 73 34.70 29.07 37.85
N LEU A 74 33.53 28.80 37.27
CA LEU A 74 33.40 28.01 36.05
C LEU A 74 34.16 28.67 34.89
N SER A 75 34.11 29.99 34.78
CA SER A 75 34.84 30.76 33.76
C SER A 75 36.35 30.65 33.92
N ARG A 76 36.87 30.50 35.15
CA ARG A 76 38.30 30.28 35.41
C ARG A 76 38.73 28.82 35.18
N GLU A 77 37.84 27.86 35.43
CA GLU A 77 38.16 26.43 35.34
C GLU A 77 37.94 25.82 33.95
N LEU A 78 37.03 26.37 33.13
CA LEU A 78 36.62 25.77 31.85
C LEU A 78 37.09 26.52 30.60
N SER A 79 37.72 27.70 30.72
CA SER A 79 38.23 28.52 29.60
C SER A 79 37.29 28.54 28.37
N ASP A 80 37.55 27.72 27.35
CA ASP A 80 36.77 27.62 26.10
C ASP A 80 35.37 27.01 26.25
N ASP A 81 35.12 26.26 27.32
CA ASP A 81 33.90 25.49 27.54
C ASP A 81 32.94 26.12 28.57
N THR A 82 33.19 27.39 28.90
CA THR A 82 32.45 28.17 29.90
C THR A 82 30.98 28.33 29.52
N PRO A 83 30.03 27.90 30.38
CA PRO A 83 28.60 28.14 30.15
C PRO A 83 28.28 29.65 30.22
N SER A 84 27.38 30.11 29.36
CA SER A 84 26.90 31.50 29.42
C SER A 84 26.06 31.73 30.68
N GLN A 85 25.90 33.00 31.07
CA GLN A 85 25.00 33.36 32.17
C GLN A 85 23.55 32.91 31.90
N ASP A 86 23.09 32.96 30.65
CA ASP A 86 21.77 32.46 30.25
C ASP A 86 21.65 30.94 30.39
N ASP A 87 22.71 30.18 30.08
CA ASP A 87 22.72 28.71 30.26
C ASP A 87 22.58 28.34 31.74
N ILE A 88 23.26 29.08 32.64
CA ILE A 88 23.14 28.87 34.09
C ILE A 88 21.73 29.25 34.57
N LEU A 89 21.19 30.37 34.12
CA LEU A 89 19.81 30.79 34.41
C LEU A 89 18.79 29.74 33.96
N GLN A 90 18.94 29.21 32.76
CA GLN A 90 18.07 28.17 32.22
C GLN A 90 18.19 26.87 33.03
N PHE A 91 19.41 26.48 33.41
CA PHE A 91 19.66 25.28 34.21
C PHE A 91 19.06 25.38 35.61
N VAL A 92 19.31 26.50 36.31
CA VAL A 92 18.76 26.77 37.65
C VAL A 92 17.24 26.89 37.59
N GLY A 93 16.70 27.54 36.55
CA GLY A 93 15.25 27.64 36.32
C GLY A 93 14.60 26.27 36.10
N GLN A 94 15.25 25.37 35.34
CA GLN A 94 14.77 23.99 35.14
C GLN A 94 14.74 23.18 36.43
N LEU A 95 15.81 23.24 37.23
CA LEU A 95 15.88 22.51 38.50
C LEU A 95 14.90 23.06 39.56
N ASN A 96 14.74 24.38 39.64
CA ASN A 96 13.76 25.01 40.54
C ASN A 96 12.32 24.69 40.13
N ALA A 97 12.01 24.69 38.83
CA ALA A 97 10.68 24.28 38.33
C ALA A 97 10.31 22.82 38.65
N GLN A 98 11.28 22.01 39.06
CA GLN A 98 11.13 20.61 39.43
C GLN A 98 11.26 20.36 40.93
N ASP A 99 11.31 21.43 41.73
CA ASP A 99 11.47 21.40 43.20
C ASP A 99 12.80 20.78 43.67
N LEU A 100 13.83 20.74 42.79
CA LEU A 100 15.14 20.16 43.08
C LEU A 100 16.15 21.15 43.67
N LEU A 101 15.76 22.42 43.83
CA LEU A 101 16.58 23.47 44.42
C LEU A 101 15.84 24.19 45.54
N VAL A 102 16.56 24.46 46.62
CA VAL A 102 16.17 25.42 47.66
C VAL A 102 16.94 26.71 47.38
N VAL A 103 16.24 27.83 47.30
CA VAL A 103 16.85 29.15 47.04
C VAL A 103 16.53 30.08 48.21
N ASP A 104 17.56 30.66 48.82
CA ASP A 104 17.40 31.77 49.76
C ASP A 104 16.98 33.00 48.95
N ALA A 105 15.69 33.37 49.01
CA ALA A 105 15.12 34.35 48.09
C ALA A 105 15.09 35.79 48.65
N SER A 106 15.55 36.74 47.82
CA SER A 106 15.01 38.10 47.76
C SER A 106 13.75 38.11 46.87
N PRO A 107 12.70 38.90 47.18
CA PRO A 107 11.39 38.88 46.51
C PRO A 107 11.44 39.03 44.98
N ASP A 108 12.37 39.81 44.41
CA ASP A 108 12.47 40.05 42.95
C ASP A 108 12.97 38.84 42.15
N ALA A 109 13.87 38.04 42.74
CA ALA A 109 14.41 36.86 42.08
C ALA A 109 13.42 35.69 42.07
N ALA A 110 12.58 35.61 43.11
CA ALA A 110 11.47 34.67 43.16
C ALA A 110 10.45 34.95 42.06
N GLU A 111 10.14 36.23 41.77
CA GLU A 111 9.14 36.58 40.75
C GLU A 111 9.56 36.18 39.33
N LEU A 112 10.84 36.34 38.96
CA LEU A 112 11.35 35.92 37.65
C LEU A 112 11.35 34.41 37.46
N LEU A 113 11.75 33.65 38.49
CA LEU A 113 11.70 32.19 38.49
C LEU A 113 10.25 31.69 38.42
N VAL A 114 9.33 32.34 39.15
CA VAL A 114 7.89 32.04 39.11
C VAL A 114 7.26 32.39 37.75
N ARG A 115 7.68 33.46 37.08
CA ARG A 115 7.22 33.81 35.72
C ARG A 115 7.66 32.78 34.68
N GLN A 116 8.91 32.32 34.72
CA GLN A 116 9.38 31.22 33.86
C GLN A 116 8.60 29.93 34.14
N GLN A 117 8.35 29.61 35.42
CA GLN A 117 7.52 28.46 35.81
C GLN A 117 6.08 28.58 35.29
N ARG A 118 5.46 29.77 35.34
CA ARG A 118 4.11 30.00 34.79
C ARG A 118 4.07 29.85 33.28
N GLN A 119 5.03 30.39 32.55
CA GLN A 119 5.11 30.23 31.09
C GLN A 119 5.35 28.77 30.68
N GLN A 120 6.20 28.04 31.41
CA GLN A 120 6.42 26.60 31.17
C GLN A 120 5.18 25.78 31.52
N LYS A 121 4.51 26.05 32.65
CA LYS A 121 3.23 25.42 33.00
C LYS A 121 2.16 25.71 31.97
N GLN A 122 2.07 26.94 31.44
CA GLN A 122 1.10 27.31 30.41
C GLN A 122 1.38 26.62 29.07
N LYS A 123 2.65 26.53 28.64
CA LYS A 123 3.06 25.73 27.49
C LYS A 123 2.77 24.24 27.68
N ARG A 124 3.08 23.68 28.85
CA ARG A 124 2.75 22.29 29.20
C ARG A 124 1.25 22.06 29.21
N ARG A 125 0.46 22.99 29.74
CA ARG A 125 -1.01 22.92 29.79
C ARG A 125 -1.64 23.07 28.40
N GLN A 126 -1.06 23.86 27.51
CA GLN A 126 -1.43 23.90 26.08
C GLN A 126 -1.01 22.65 25.31
N THR A 127 0.04 21.94 25.73
CA THR A 127 0.50 20.70 25.08
C THR A 127 -0.18 19.45 25.65
N MET A 128 -0.54 19.45 26.94
CA MET A 128 -1.33 18.42 27.63
C MET A 128 -2.83 18.57 27.39
N GLY A 129 -3.28 19.77 27.02
CA GLY A 129 -4.64 20.03 26.52
C GLY A 129 -4.84 19.61 25.07
N ASN A 130 -4.15 18.57 24.61
CA ASN A 130 -4.49 17.93 23.34
C ASN A 130 -5.75 17.10 23.58
N PRO A 131 -6.93 17.48 23.05
CA PRO A 131 -8.19 16.78 23.31
C PRO A 131 -8.16 15.30 22.87
N MET A 132 -7.14 14.91 22.10
CA MET A 132 -6.94 13.56 21.58
C MET A 132 -6.19 12.61 22.54
N SER A 133 -5.74 13.03 23.72
CA SER A 133 -5.01 12.16 24.68
C SER A 133 -5.26 12.51 26.15
N ILE A 134 -6.50 12.35 26.62
CA ILE A 134 -6.86 12.61 28.02
C ILE A 134 -6.48 11.40 28.88
N LYS A 135 -5.67 11.59 29.92
CA LYS A 135 -5.27 10.54 30.86
C LYS A 135 -6.13 10.58 32.11
N LEU A 136 -6.70 9.44 32.47
CA LEU A 136 -7.48 9.22 33.68
C LEU A 136 -6.73 8.20 34.55
N PRO A 137 -5.91 8.65 35.52
CA PRO A 137 -5.25 7.73 36.46
C PRO A 137 -6.33 7.06 37.31
N LEU A 138 -6.33 5.73 37.36
CA LEU A 138 -7.34 4.96 38.09
C LEU A 138 -6.87 4.58 39.49
N TRP A 139 -5.64 4.07 39.60
CA TRP A 139 -5.10 3.56 40.86
C TRP A 139 -3.56 3.47 40.84
N ASP A 140 -2.98 3.22 42.02
CA ASP A 140 -1.57 2.86 42.19
C ASP A 140 -1.43 1.31 42.16
N PRO A 141 -0.79 0.74 41.12
CA PRO A 141 -0.69 -0.71 40.95
C PRO A 141 0.49 -1.33 41.74
N ASP A 142 1.38 -0.57 42.38
CA ASP A 142 2.66 -1.09 42.91
C ASP A 142 2.44 -2.26 43.89
N ARG A 143 1.49 -2.09 44.81
CA ARG A 143 1.13 -3.14 45.79
C ARG A 143 0.52 -4.38 45.13
N PHE A 144 -0.32 -4.19 44.11
CA PHE A 144 -0.93 -5.28 43.36
C PHE A 144 0.13 -6.07 42.59
N LEU A 145 1.01 -5.37 41.88
CA LEU A 145 2.12 -5.96 41.12
C LEU A 145 3.10 -6.70 42.03
N ARG A 146 3.46 -6.14 43.18
CA ARG A 146 4.33 -6.84 44.16
C ARG A 146 3.69 -8.10 44.71
N ARG A 147 2.38 -8.10 45.00
CA ARG A 147 1.67 -9.31 45.43
C ARG A 147 1.61 -10.37 44.34
N LEU A 148 1.31 -9.96 43.11
CA LEU A 148 1.32 -10.85 41.95
C LEU A 148 2.72 -11.48 41.76
N LEU A 149 3.75 -10.66 41.87
CA LEU A 149 5.14 -11.09 41.73
C LEU A 149 5.67 -11.88 42.93
N ALA A 150 5.05 -11.79 44.11
CA ALA A 150 5.45 -12.57 45.29
C ALA A 150 5.20 -14.08 45.13
N VAL A 151 4.28 -14.48 44.25
CA VAL A 151 4.02 -15.89 43.90
C VAL A 151 4.99 -16.39 42.81
N THR A 152 5.47 -15.49 41.94
CA THR A 152 6.37 -15.82 40.83
C THR A 152 7.86 -16.11 41.13
N PRO A 153 8.47 -15.85 42.32
CA PRO A 153 9.89 -16.16 42.54
C PRO A 153 10.15 -17.67 42.54
N ALA A 154 9.11 -18.47 42.77
CA ALA A 154 9.17 -19.94 42.78
C ALA A 154 9.39 -20.53 41.37
N VAL A 155 9.13 -19.78 40.30
CA VAL A 155 9.27 -20.28 38.92
C VAL A 155 10.57 -19.75 38.31
N PRO A 156 11.52 -20.62 37.92
CA PRO A 156 12.74 -20.21 37.24
C PRO A 156 12.41 -19.43 35.95
N ALA A 157 13.09 -18.30 35.73
CA ALA A 157 12.89 -17.52 34.51
C ALA A 157 13.15 -18.35 33.24
N ALA A 158 14.09 -19.29 33.30
CA ALA A 158 14.38 -20.23 32.21
C ALA A 158 13.17 -21.12 31.87
N LEU A 159 12.41 -21.57 32.87
CA LEU A 159 11.19 -22.37 32.65
C LEU A 159 10.09 -21.53 31.99
N LEU A 160 9.90 -20.29 32.43
CA LEU A 160 8.93 -19.37 31.79
C LEU A 160 9.27 -19.12 30.32
N TRP A 161 10.55 -18.87 30.01
CA TRP A 161 10.98 -18.70 28.63
C TRP A 161 10.91 -19.99 27.81
N ALA A 162 11.16 -21.15 28.41
CA ALA A 162 11.00 -22.44 27.74
C ALA A 162 9.53 -22.70 27.39
N VAL A 163 8.60 -22.44 28.30
CA VAL A 163 7.15 -22.53 28.03
C VAL A 163 6.73 -21.52 26.96
N TRP A 164 7.19 -20.27 27.06
CA TRP A 164 6.93 -19.26 26.05
C TRP A 164 7.41 -19.70 24.68
N LEU A 165 8.64 -20.23 24.59
CA LEU A 165 9.24 -20.71 23.33
C LEU A 165 8.51 -21.93 22.78
N ALA A 166 8.08 -22.86 23.64
CA ALA A 166 7.31 -24.03 23.21
C ALA A 166 5.95 -23.62 22.61
N VAL A 167 5.23 -22.70 23.27
CA VAL A 167 3.91 -22.23 22.81
C VAL A 167 4.04 -21.38 21.55
N VAL A 168 4.87 -20.34 21.58
CA VAL A 168 5.02 -19.42 20.44
C VAL A 168 5.72 -20.12 19.27
N GLY A 169 6.76 -20.91 19.54
CA GLY A 169 7.45 -21.71 18.52
C GLY A 169 6.53 -22.75 17.89
N GLY A 170 5.71 -23.44 18.68
CA GLY A 170 4.70 -24.38 18.16
C GLY A 170 3.67 -23.68 17.27
N ALA A 171 3.17 -22.51 17.68
CA ALA A 171 2.25 -21.73 16.86
C ALA A 171 2.91 -21.29 15.54
N LEU A 172 4.16 -20.78 15.60
CA LEU A 172 4.91 -20.34 14.41
C LEU A 172 5.18 -21.48 13.41
N LEU A 173 5.36 -22.72 13.87
CA LEU A 173 5.52 -23.88 13.00
C LEU A 173 4.21 -24.29 12.31
N LEU A 174 3.07 -24.08 12.96
CA LEU A 174 1.75 -24.50 12.48
C LEU A 174 1.01 -23.42 11.67
N VAL A 175 1.28 -22.13 11.92
CA VAL A 175 0.65 -21.00 11.21
C VAL A 175 0.77 -21.11 9.68
N PRO A 176 1.92 -21.49 9.07
CA PRO A 176 2.02 -21.63 7.62
C PRO A 176 1.03 -22.64 7.03
N ALA A 177 0.75 -23.74 7.73
CA ALA A 177 -0.20 -24.75 7.27
C ALA A 177 -1.66 -24.25 7.31
N HIS A 178 -1.98 -23.38 8.28
CA HIS A 178 -3.31 -22.77 8.44
C HIS A 178 -3.40 -21.35 7.87
N TRP A 179 -2.37 -20.90 7.14
CA TRP A 179 -2.32 -19.56 6.57
C TRP A 179 -3.46 -19.29 5.58
N PRO A 180 -3.86 -20.23 4.69
CA PRO A 180 -5.00 -20.01 3.80
C PRO A 180 -6.31 -19.73 4.57
N ASP A 181 -6.54 -20.41 5.69
CA ASP A 181 -7.76 -20.23 6.49
C ASP A 181 -7.77 -18.89 7.25
N LEU A 182 -6.60 -18.40 7.68
CA LEU A 182 -6.46 -17.10 8.35
C LEU A 182 -6.51 -15.92 7.37
N SER A 183 -6.03 -16.11 6.14
CA SER A 183 -5.87 -15.05 5.15
C SER A 183 -7.03 -14.96 4.15
N ARG A 184 -7.79 -16.05 3.95
CA ARG A 184 -8.99 -16.03 3.10
C ARG A 184 -9.99 -15.01 3.67
N ASN A 185 -10.33 -14.03 2.84
CA ASN A 185 -11.25 -12.93 3.18
C ASN A 185 -10.78 -12.07 4.37
N PHE A 186 -9.46 -11.99 4.65
CA PHE A 186 -8.90 -11.15 5.72
C PHE A 186 -9.45 -9.72 5.71
N GLY A 187 -9.55 -9.10 4.52
CA GLY A 187 -10.07 -7.75 4.35
C GLY A 187 -11.54 -7.61 4.76
N GLU A 188 -12.39 -8.50 4.26
CA GLU A 188 -13.83 -8.51 4.56
C GLU A 188 -14.09 -8.87 6.02
N GLN A 189 -13.39 -9.85 6.58
CA GLN A 189 -13.54 -10.26 7.97
C GLN A 189 -13.06 -9.18 8.92
N MET A 190 -11.87 -8.60 8.72
CA MET A 190 -11.33 -7.59 9.63
C MET A 190 -12.15 -6.30 9.67
N LEU A 191 -12.75 -5.92 8.53
CA LEU A 191 -13.55 -4.70 8.38
C LEU A 191 -15.07 -4.94 8.50
N ALA A 192 -15.52 -6.19 8.67
CA ALA A 192 -16.91 -6.48 8.96
C ALA A 192 -17.36 -5.80 10.26
N MET A 193 -18.54 -5.20 10.26
CA MET A 193 -19.05 -4.42 11.39
C MET A 193 -19.04 -5.20 12.72
N ASP A 194 -19.46 -6.47 12.69
CA ASP A 194 -19.49 -7.33 13.87
C ASP A 194 -18.08 -7.59 14.42
N ASN A 195 -17.10 -7.77 13.53
CA ASN A 195 -15.70 -7.96 13.92
C ASN A 195 -15.06 -6.65 14.37
N LEU A 196 -15.45 -5.49 13.84
CA LEU A 196 -15.00 -4.19 14.33
C LEU A 196 -15.49 -3.93 15.76
N LEU A 197 -16.73 -4.29 16.08
CA LEU A 197 -17.27 -4.21 17.44
C LEU A 197 -16.53 -5.17 18.39
N LEU A 198 -16.26 -6.40 17.95
CA LEU A 198 -15.45 -7.35 18.71
C LEU A 198 -14.03 -6.83 18.94
N ALA A 199 -13.36 -6.34 17.89
CA ALA A 199 -12.04 -5.74 17.97
C ALA A 199 -12.02 -4.55 18.93
N ALA A 200 -13.06 -3.73 18.94
CA ALA A 200 -13.20 -2.59 19.86
C ALA A 200 -13.29 -3.02 21.34
N VAL A 201 -13.67 -4.25 21.65
CA VAL A 201 -13.68 -4.80 23.02
C VAL A 201 -12.43 -5.61 23.33
N VAL A 202 -11.92 -6.37 22.37
CA VAL A 202 -10.72 -7.21 22.56
C VAL A 202 -9.45 -6.36 22.66
N PHE A 203 -9.37 -5.26 21.90
CA PHE A 203 -8.17 -4.42 21.88
C PHE A 203 -7.80 -3.84 23.25
N PRO A 204 -8.71 -3.22 24.04
CA PRO A 204 -8.36 -2.69 25.35
C PRO A 204 -7.99 -3.80 26.34
N LEU A 205 -8.57 -4.99 26.23
CA LEU A 205 -8.21 -6.14 27.06
C LEU A 205 -6.79 -6.63 26.77
N MET A 206 -6.43 -6.75 25.48
CA MET A 206 -5.07 -7.07 25.06
C MET A 206 -4.07 -6.01 25.55
N LYS A 207 -4.43 -4.72 25.43
CA LYS A 207 -3.60 -3.63 25.93
C LYS A 207 -3.50 -3.59 27.45
N ALA A 208 -4.53 -3.97 28.19
CA ALA A 208 -4.43 -4.11 29.64
C ALA A 208 -3.37 -5.17 30.03
N ALA A 209 -3.37 -6.33 29.36
CA ALA A 209 -2.37 -7.36 29.57
C ALA A 209 -0.95 -6.89 29.19
N HIS A 210 -0.84 -6.14 28.09
CA HIS A 210 0.41 -5.52 27.63
C HIS A 210 1.00 -4.55 28.67
N GLU A 211 0.19 -3.60 29.16
CA GLU A 211 0.61 -2.61 30.16
C GLU A 211 0.95 -3.27 31.50
N LEU A 212 0.17 -4.27 31.93
CA LEU A 212 0.49 -5.07 33.13
C LEU A 212 1.85 -5.78 33.00
N ALA A 213 2.22 -6.24 31.80
CA ALA A 213 3.51 -6.86 31.56
C ALA A 213 4.67 -5.87 31.72
N HIS A 214 4.52 -4.63 31.24
CA HIS A 214 5.51 -3.58 31.49
C HIS A 214 5.66 -3.28 32.99
N GLY A 215 4.55 -3.09 33.70
CA GLY A 215 4.57 -2.83 35.14
C GLY A 215 5.23 -3.98 35.93
N ALA A 216 4.85 -5.22 35.63
CA ALA A 216 5.45 -6.40 36.26
C ALA A 216 6.96 -6.52 35.95
N ALA A 217 7.39 -6.19 34.73
CA ALA A 217 8.78 -6.24 34.33
C ALA A 217 9.66 -5.19 35.05
N VAL A 218 9.09 -4.02 35.37
CA VAL A 218 9.72 -2.96 36.19
C VAL A 218 9.85 -3.41 37.64
N VAL A 219 8.76 -3.84 38.27
CA VAL A 219 8.74 -4.24 39.68
C VAL A 219 9.64 -5.44 39.94
N ARG A 220 9.67 -6.43 39.03
CA ARG A 220 10.57 -7.60 39.14
C ARG A 220 12.06 -7.23 39.15
N ARG A 221 12.41 -6.07 38.60
CA ARG A 221 13.78 -5.55 38.54
C ARG A 221 14.08 -4.51 39.62
N GLY A 222 13.18 -4.35 40.59
CA GLY A 222 13.34 -3.44 41.73
C GLY A 222 12.94 -2.00 41.45
N GLY A 223 12.26 -1.71 40.32
CA GLY A 223 11.63 -0.40 40.09
C GLY A 223 10.25 -0.30 40.72
N GLU A 224 9.69 0.90 40.75
CA GLU A 224 8.35 1.17 41.32
C GLU A 224 7.41 1.70 40.25
N VAL A 225 6.12 1.38 40.37
CA VAL A 225 5.08 1.79 39.40
C VAL A 225 3.90 2.38 40.15
N HIS A 226 3.78 3.71 40.15
CA HIS A 226 2.83 4.44 40.99
C HIS A 226 1.54 4.89 40.28
N GLU A 227 1.47 4.74 38.95
CA GLU A 227 0.33 5.22 38.16
C GLU A 227 -0.07 4.22 37.06
N MET A 228 -1.33 3.80 37.07
CA MET A 228 -1.96 3.01 36.01
C MET A 228 -3.42 3.47 35.82
N GLY A 229 -3.86 3.53 34.57
CA GLY A 229 -5.20 4.06 34.27
C GLY A 229 -5.66 3.83 32.85
N ILE A 230 -6.61 4.66 32.41
CA ILE A 230 -7.14 4.65 31.04
C ILE A 230 -6.80 5.99 30.38
N MET A 231 -6.27 5.91 29.17
CA MET A 231 -6.00 7.04 28.30
C MET A 231 -7.00 7.02 27.13
N LEU A 232 -7.73 8.12 26.93
CA LEU A 232 -8.59 8.31 25.76
C LEU A 232 -7.74 8.79 24.59
N LEU A 233 -7.32 7.86 23.73
CA LEU A 233 -6.60 8.15 22.50
C LEU A 233 -7.62 8.32 21.36
N VAL A 234 -7.79 9.55 20.85
CA VAL A 234 -8.80 9.86 19.81
C VAL A 234 -10.20 9.35 20.23
N PHE A 235 -10.61 9.68 21.45
CA PHE A 235 -11.88 9.24 22.08
C PHE A 235 -12.01 7.74 22.36
N TYR A 236 -10.97 6.94 22.11
CA TYR A 236 -11.01 5.50 22.34
C TYR A 236 -10.22 5.11 23.63
N PRO A 237 -10.84 4.37 24.57
CA PRO A 237 -10.21 4.05 25.86
C PRO A 237 -9.12 2.99 25.70
N THR A 238 -7.89 3.38 26.01
CA THR A 238 -6.72 2.49 25.99
C THR A 238 -6.06 2.47 27.37
N PRO A 239 -5.83 1.30 27.99
CA PRO A 239 -5.07 1.22 29.23
C PRO A 239 -3.66 1.81 29.08
N TYR A 240 -3.10 2.34 30.17
CA TYR A 240 -1.70 2.76 30.22
C TYR A 240 -1.09 2.49 31.60
N VAL A 241 0.22 2.26 31.62
CA VAL A 241 1.03 2.22 32.84
C VAL A 241 2.19 3.23 32.78
N GLU A 242 2.52 3.83 33.91
CA GLU A 242 3.71 4.67 34.05
C GLU A 242 4.93 3.78 34.33
N ALA A 243 5.71 3.49 33.28
CA ALA A 243 6.92 2.66 33.37
C ALA A 243 8.23 3.47 33.33
N SER A 244 8.22 4.76 33.70
CA SER A 244 9.39 5.64 33.54
C SER A 244 10.57 5.23 34.40
N ALA A 245 10.31 4.55 35.54
CA ALA A 245 11.35 3.99 36.40
C ALA A 245 12.32 3.05 35.65
N SER A 246 11.86 2.40 34.57
CA SER A 246 12.71 1.56 33.72
C SER A 246 13.91 2.31 33.12
N SER A 247 13.76 3.61 32.85
CA SER A 247 14.79 4.43 32.21
C SER A 247 16.03 4.68 33.08
N ALA A 248 15.93 4.43 34.40
CA ALA A 248 17.03 4.50 35.36
C ALA A 248 17.83 3.20 35.50
N PHE A 249 17.36 2.08 34.95
CA PHE A 249 18.09 0.83 35.07
C PHE A 249 19.48 0.93 34.39
N ALA A 250 20.53 0.57 35.12
CA ALA A 250 21.91 0.65 34.63
C ALA A 250 22.15 -0.28 33.42
N SER A 251 21.60 -1.50 33.47
CA SER A 251 21.73 -2.48 32.38
C SER A 251 20.83 -2.14 31.19
N ARG A 252 21.42 -2.01 29.99
CA ARG A 252 20.66 -1.83 28.73
C ARG A 252 19.71 -3.00 28.45
N TRP A 253 20.12 -4.22 28.79
CA TRP A 253 19.30 -5.42 28.59
C TRP A 253 18.09 -5.45 29.52
N ALA A 254 18.20 -4.85 30.71
CA ALA A 254 17.07 -4.69 31.60
C ALA A 254 16.02 -3.74 31.00
N ARG A 255 16.46 -2.62 30.40
CA ARG A 255 15.56 -1.66 29.74
C ARG A 255 14.89 -2.24 28.50
N ILE A 256 15.66 -2.91 27.64
CA ILE A 256 15.14 -3.63 26.45
C ILE A 256 14.12 -4.69 26.87
N ALA A 257 14.38 -5.44 27.94
CA ALA A 257 13.45 -6.47 28.40
C ALA A 257 12.15 -5.88 28.97
N VAL A 258 12.17 -4.69 29.58
CA VAL A 258 10.94 -3.99 29.98
C VAL A 258 10.18 -3.52 28.74
N ALA A 259 10.85 -2.90 27.76
CA ALA A 259 10.21 -2.46 26.51
C ALA A 259 9.63 -3.64 25.72
N GLY A 260 10.29 -4.81 25.72
CA GLY A 260 9.77 -6.01 25.05
C GLY A 260 8.68 -6.78 25.80
N ALA A 261 8.42 -6.47 27.08
CA ALA A 261 7.57 -7.28 27.94
C ALA A 261 6.10 -7.32 27.47
N GLY A 262 5.54 -6.16 27.11
CA GLY A 262 4.17 -6.05 26.60
C GLY A 262 3.97 -6.89 25.34
N MET A 263 4.87 -6.74 24.37
CA MET A 263 4.82 -7.49 23.11
C MET A 263 4.97 -9.00 23.32
N ALA A 264 5.86 -9.43 24.22
CA ALA A 264 6.04 -10.85 24.51
C ALA A 264 4.76 -11.49 25.07
N VAL A 265 4.00 -10.77 25.91
CA VAL A 265 2.71 -11.23 26.44
C VAL A 265 1.63 -11.23 25.36
N GLU A 266 1.53 -10.19 24.53
CA GLU A 266 0.55 -10.15 23.43
C GLU A 266 0.75 -11.30 22.43
N VAL A 267 2.01 -11.58 22.04
CA VAL A 267 2.33 -12.70 21.13
C VAL A 267 2.05 -14.05 21.79
N PHE A 268 2.33 -14.19 23.09
CA PHE A 268 2.01 -15.42 23.83
C PHE A 268 0.50 -15.68 23.88
N ILE A 269 -0.30 -14.65 24.17
CA ILE A 269 -1.76 -14.74 24.18
C ILE A 269 -2.29 -15.07 22.77
N ALA A 270 -1.73 -14.45 21.72
CA ALA A 270 -2.09 -14.76 20.34
C ALA A 270 -1.76 -16.22 19.96
N ALA A 271 -0.61 -16.73 20.40
CA ALA A 271 -0.23 -18.13 20.17
C ALA A 271 -1.18 -19.11 20.87
N LEU A 272 -1.55 -18.85 22.13
CA LEU A 272 -2.57 -19.64 22.84
C LEU A 272 -3.93 -19.57 22.13
N ALA A 273 -4.35 -18.36 21.73
CA ALA A 273 -5.59 -18.18 20.99
C ALA A 273 -5.59 -18.93 19.66
N PHE A 274 -4.46 -19.02 18.97
CA PHE A 274 -4.29 -19.81 17.75
C PHE A 274 -4.52 -21.30 17.98
N PHE A 275 -3.94 -21.89 19.04
CA PHE A 275 -4.18 -23.30 19.37
C PHE A 275 -5.66 -23.58 19.67
N VAL A 276 -6.31 -22.71 20.44
CA VAL A 276 -7.73 -22.85 20.74
C VAL A 276 -8.58 -22.63 19.48
N TRP A 277 -8.19 -21.69 18.62
CA TRP A 277 -8.88 -21.42 17.36
C TRP A 277 -8.83 -22.63 16.42
N MET A 278 -7.73 -23.37 16.37
CA MET A 278 -7.66 -24.61 15.59
C MET A 278 -8.62 -25.70 16.10
N ALA A 279 -8.96 -25.69 17.39
CA ALA A 279 -9.76 -26.74 18.03
C ALA A 279 -11.27 -26.46 18.04
N ILE A 280 -11.72 -25.26 17.67
CA ILE A 280 -13.13 -24.83 17.80
C ILE A 280 -13.77 -24.62 16.43
N GLU A 281 -15.02 -25.06 16.27
CA GLU A 281 -15.82 -24.87 15.05
C GLU A 281 -16.16 -23.38 14.75
N PRO A 282 -16.55 -23.03 13.50
CA PRO A 282 -16.97 -21.67 13.15
C PRO A 282 -18.09 -21.12 14.06
N GLY A 283 -17.89 -19.93 14.62
CA GLY A 283 -18.87 -19.28 15.50
C GLY A 283 -18.33 -18.01 16.16
N PHE A 284 -19.10 -17.47 17.11
CA PHE A 284 -18.76 -16.25 17.85
C PHE A 284 -17.37 -16.33 18.52
N TRP A 285 -17.11 -17.39 19.29
CA TRP A 285 -15.84 -17.56 19.99
C TRP A 285 -14.65 -17.72 19.05
N ARG A 286 -14.83 -18.40 17.91
CA ARG A 286 -13.80 -18.49 16.88
C ARG A 286 -13.47 -17.10 16.31
N SER A 287 -14.46 -16.22 16.17
CA SER A 287 -14.28 -14.83 15.71
C SER A 287 -13.56 -13.96 16.75
N VAL A 288 -13.85 -14.16 18.04
CA VAL A 288 -13.11 -13.51 19.15
C VAL A 288 -11.64 -13.93 19.11
N LEU A 289 -11.36 -15.23 19.00
CA LEU A 289 -10.00 -15.76 18.94
C LEU A 289 -9.25 -15.25 17.70
N TYR A 290 -9.93 -15.16 16.55
CA TYR A 290 -9.37 -14.55 15.35
C TYR A 290 -8.92 -13.09 15.60
N ASN A 291 -9.77 -12.28 16.23
CA ASN A 291 -9.40 -10.91 16.60
C ASN A 291 -8.21 -10.87 17.56
N VAL A 292 -8.14 -11.78 18.54
CA VAL A 292 -6.98 -11.90 19.45
C VAL A 292 -5.69 -12.25 18.67
N ILE A 293 -5.76 -13.18 17.73
CA ILE A 293 -4.62 -13.58 16.89
C ILE A 293 -4.14 -12.41 16.02
N VAL A 294 -5.06 -11.69 15.37
CA VAL A 294 -4.73 -10.55 14.51
C VAL A 294 -4.18 -9.38 15.33
N LEU A 295 -4.81 -9.04 16.45
CA LEU A 295 -4.35 -7.94 17.31
C LEU A 295 -3.01 -8.27 17.98
N GLY A 296 -2.88 -9.46 18.59
CA GLY A 296 -1.66 -9.86 19.30
C GLY A 296 -0.51 -10.33 18.41
N GLY A 297 -0.79 -10.72 17.16
CA GLY A 297 0.20 -11.10 16.16
C GLY A 297 0.52 -9.95 15.20
N VAL A 298 -0.41 -9.61 14.31
CA VAL A 298 -0.20 -8.62 13.24
C VAL A 298 0.05 -7.23 13.83
N THR A 299 -0.81 -6.76 14.75
CA THR A 299 -0.67 -5.40 15.29
C THR A 299 0.58 -5.28 16.16
N THR A 300 0.80 -6.22 17.07
CA THR A 300 1.98 -6.24 17.94
C THR A 300 3.29 -6.33 17.15
N VAL A 301 3.42 -7.24 16.20
CA VAL A 301 4.69 -7.47 15.51
C VAL A 301 4.94 -6.40 14.45
N LEU A 302 3.95 -6.09 13.60
CA LEU A 302 4.16 -5.14 12.49
C LEU A 302 4.17 -3.67 12.95
N PHE A 303 3.42 -3.31 13.99
CA PHE A 303 3.32 -1.93 14.45
C PHE A 303 4.15 -1.68 15.71
N ASN A 304 3.90 -2.41 16.80
CA ASN A 304 4.61 -2.18 18.07
C ASN A 304 6.08 -2.62 18.00
N GLY A 305 6.36 -3.75 17.35
CA GLY A 305 7.71 -4.27 17.15
C GLY A 305 8.54 -3.47 16.17
N ASN A 306 7.92 -2.58 15.39
CA ASN A 306 8.63 -1.78 14.41
C ASN A 306 9.40 -0.62 15.07
N PRO A 307 10.74 -0.58 14.95
CA PRO A 307 11.55 0.45 15.60
C PRO A 307 11.43 1.85 14.96
N LEU A 308 10.83 1.96 13.78
CA LEU A 308 10.66 3.20 13.04
C LEU A 308 9.46 4.02 13.54
N LEU A 309 8.53 3.40 14.26
CA LEU A 309 7.43 4.08 14.93
C LEU A 309 7.70 4.15 16.42
N ARG A 310 7.24 5.22 17.07
CA ARG A 310 7.51 5.50 18.50
C ARG A 310 6.65 4.64 19.44
N PHE A 311 6.74 3.32 19.26
CA PHE A 311 6.18 2.28 20.12
C PHE A 311 7.33 1.53 20.82
N ASP A 312 7.06 0.35 21.37
CA ASP A 312 8.03 -0.39 22.17
C ASP A 312 9.29 -0.81 21.41
N GLY A 313 9.14 -1.23 20.14
CA GLY A 313 10.27 -1.56 19.27
C GLY A 313 11.23 -0.39 19.09
N TYR A 314 10.73 0.85 19.09
CA TYR A 314 11.58 2.04 19.05
C TYR A 314 12.39 2.21 20.33
N PHE A 315 11.78 1.99 21.50
CA PHE A 315 12.49 2.09 22.77
C PHE A 315 13.52 0.96 22.92
N MET A 316 13.19 -0.25 22.47
CA MET A 316 14.15 -1.36 22.38
C MET A 316 15.35 -0.99 21.49
N LEU A 317 15.12 -0.44 20.29
CA LEU A 317 16.20 -0.01 19.41
C LEU A 317 17.01 1.11 20.08
N ALA A 318 16.36 2.14 20.59
CA ALA A 318 16.99 3.30 21.22
C ALA A 318 17.89 2.89 22.40
N ASP A 319 17.47 1.91 23.20
CA ASP A 319 18.29 1.34 24.28
C ASP A 319 19.39 0.41 23.79
N ALA A 320 19.17 -0.35 22.72
CA ALA A 320 20.17 -1.22 22.11
C ALA A 320 21.35 -0.41 21.54
N ILE A 321 21.06 0.67 20.82
CA ILE A 321 22.06 1.60 20.27
C ILE A 321 22.54 2.63 21.31
N GLY A 322 21.85 2.75 22.44
CA GLY A 322 22.18 3.68 23.52
C GLY A 322 21.99 5.15 23.14
N VAL A 323 21.08 5.47 22.22
CA VAL A 323 20.78 6.83 21.77
C VAL A 323 19.39 7.23 22.27
N PRO A 324 19.29 7.94 23.42
CA PRO A 324 18.01 8.34 23.96
C PRO A 324 17.34 9.38 23.04
N ASN A 325 16.01 9.31 22.94
CA ASN A 325 15.21 10.22 22.12
C ASN A 325 15.65 10.28 20.64
N LEU A 326 16.09 9.14 20.08
CA LEU A 326 16.53 8.98 18.70
C LEU A 326 15.65 9.71 17.69
N ALA A 327 14.33 9.53 17.74
CA ALA A 327 13.41 10.13 16.77
C ALA A 327 13.42 11.67 16.82
N GLN A 328 13.41 12.24 18.03
CA GLN A 328 13.41 13.69 18.19
C GLN A 328 14.75 14.30 17.75
N ARG A 329 15.86 13.66 18.13
CA ARG A 329 17.22 14.12 17.79
C ARG A 329 17.51 13.96 16.29
N ALA A 330 17.10 12.85 15.68
CA ALA A 330 17.23 12.62 14.24
C ALA A 330 16.42 13.64 13.43
N ASN A 331 15.17 13.91 13.81
CA ASN A 331 14.35 14.94 13.17
C ASN A 331 14.97 16.35 13.32
N ALA A 332 15.51 16.68 14.49
CA ALA A 332 16.21 17.95 14.71
C ALA A 332 17.47 18.07 13.85
N PHE A 333 18.21 16.98 13.68
CA PHE A 333 19.39 16.92 12.82
C PHE A 333 19.03 17.13 11.34
N TRP A 334 18.00 16.48 10.82
CA TRP A 334 17.53 16.70 9.46
C TRP A 334 16.99 18.12 9.24
N LEU A 335 16.26 18.66 10.21
CA LEU A 335 15.82 20.04 10.17
C LEU A 335 17.02 21.01 10.12
N PHE A 336 18.09 20.72 10.86
CA PHE A 336 19.35 21.47 10.77
C PHE A 336 19.96 21.38 9.36
N LEU A 337 20.07 20.18 8.77
CA LEU A 337 20.63 19.99 7.43
C LEU A 337 19.83 20.77 6.36
N ILE A 338 18.50 20.67 6.40
CA ILE A 338 17.62 21.40 5.50
C ILE A 338 17.83 22.91 5.67
N ARG A 339 17.86 23.40 6.92
CA ARG A 339 18.09 24.83 7.18
C ARG A 339 19.46 25.29 6.68
N ARG A 340 20.51 24.51 6.92
CA ARG A 340 21.90 24.91 6.63
C ARG A 340 22.26 24.81 5.14
N PHE A 341 21.88 23.71 4.49
CA PHE A 341 22.30 23.36 3.12
C PHE A 341 21.25 23.73 2.08
N VAL A 342 19.96 23.45 2.34
CA VAL A 342 18.89 23.75 1.39
C VAL A 342 18.45 25.21 1.50
N LEU A 343 18.18 25.69 2.71
CA LEU A 343 17.68 27.05 2.95
C LEU A 343 18.80 28.08 3.18
N GLY A 344 20.06 27.65 3.31
CA GLY A 344 21.22 28.53 3.41
C GLY A 344 21.37 29.30 4.74
N ALA A 345 20.68 28.91 5.81
CA ALA A 345 20.82 29.52 7.14
C ALA A 345 22.18 29.20 7.76
N ARG A 346 23.12 30.14 7.63
CA ARG A 346 24.49 30.00 8.17
C ARG A 346 24.56 30.02 9.70
N GLY A 347 23.55 30.58 10.38
CA GLY A 347 23.45 30.62 11.84
C GLY A 347 22.87 29.35 12.48
N ALA A 348 22.45 28.36 11.69
CA ALA A 348 21.98 27.09 12.22
C ALA A 348 23.15 26.35 12.89
N THR A 349 22.99 25.96 14.15
CA THR A 349 23.98 25.19 14.91
C THR A 349 23.72 23.69 14.79
N VAL A 350 24.79 22.90 14.71
CA VAL A 350 24.69 21.44 14.72
C VAL A 350 24.15 21.01 16.09
N PRO A 351 23.07 20.21 16.17
CA PRO A 351 22.63 19.66 17.44
C PRO A 351 23.74 18.83 18.08
N PRO A 352 23.93 18.89 19.42
CA PRO A 352 24.97 18.13 20.09
C PRO A 352 24.77 16.62 19.86
N ALA A 353 25.73 16.01 19.15
CA ALA A 353 25.69 14.62 18.74
C ALA A 353 27.11 14.07 18.52
N SER A 354 27.34 12.81 18.90
CA SER A 354 28.58 12.12 18.56
C SER A 354 28.57 11.66 17.10
N ARG A 355 29.75 11.34 16.51
CA ARG A 355 29.84 10.82 15.13
C ARG A 355 29.02 9.54 14.93
N TYR A 356 28.98 8.69 15.96
CA TYR A 356 28.17 7.47 15.98
C TYR A 356 26.67 7.79 15.90
N GLU A 357 26.20 8.73 16.72
CA GLU A 357 24.80 9.16 16.73
C GLU A 357 24.38 9.82 15.41
N MET A 358 25.27 10.60 14.79
CA MET A 358 25.01 11.23 13.50
C MET A 358 24.72 10.21 12.38
N GLY A 359 25.44 9.09 12.35
CA GLY A 359 25.17 8.01 11.39
C GLY A 359 23.74 7.46 11.53
N TRP A 360 23.31 7.20 12.77
CA TRP A 360 21.93 6.79 13.04
C TRP A 360 20.91 7.87 12.68
N PHE A 361 21.19 9.14 12.94
CA PHE A 361 20.27 10.24 12.59
C PHE A 361 20.06 10.36 11.08
N THR A 362 21.12 10.15 10.28
CA THR A 362 21.01 10.19 8.82
C THR A 362 20.09 9.10 8.27
N ALA A 363 20.16 7.88 8.79
CA ALA A 363 19.35 6.77 8.30
C ALA A 363 17.94 6.72 8.91
N TYR A 364 17.81 6.97 10.22
CA TYR A 364 16.58 6.72 10.96
C TYR A 364 15.42 7.63 10.55
N ALA A 365 15.62 8.96 10.50
CA ALA A 365 14.52 9.88 10.23
C ALA A 365 13.89 9.72 8.83
N PRO A 366 14.67 9.55 7.73
CA PRO A 366 14.11 9.22 6.42
C PRO A 366 13.41 7.87 6.40
N ALA A 367 14.03 6.83 6.99
CA ALA A 367 13.42 5.50 7.08
C ALA A 367 12.08 5.54 7.83
N ALA A 368 12.02 6.26 8.96
CA ALA A 368 10.81 6.43 9.75
C ALA A 368 9.73 7.25 9.02
N LEU A 369 10.12 8.27 8.25
CA LEU A 369 9.19 9.02 7.41
C LEU A 369 8.60 8.14 6.30
N VAL A 370 9.46 7.44 5.54
CA VAL A 370 9.05 6.55 4.45
C VAL A 370 8.14 5.45 4.99
N TYR A 371 8.54 4.78 6.07
CA TYR A 371 7.74 3.73 6.67
C TYR A 371 6.38 4.26 7.14
N ARG A 372 6.34 5.41 7.83
CA ARG A 372 5.07 6.02 8.27
C ARG A 372 4.16 6.36 7.08
N LEU A 373 4.70 6.92 5.99
CA LEU A 373 3.92 7.22 4.80
C LEU A 373 3.40 5.93 4.13
N LEU A 374 4.27 4.94 3.91
CA LEU A 374 3.88 3.66 3.33
C LEU A 374 2.80 2.96 4.17
N LEU A 375 2.95 2.96 5.48
CA LEU A 375 1.98 2.36 6.39
C LEU A 375 0.64 3.10 6.36
N SER A 376 0.65 4.43 6.51
CA SER A 376 -0.58 5.22 6.52
C SER A 376 -1.31 5.20 5.16
N PHE A 377 -0.59 5.30 4.04
CA PHE A 377 -1.19 5.13 2.72
C PHE A 377 -1.63 3.69 2.46
N GLY A 378 -0.90 2.69 2.96
CA GLY A 378 -1.29 1.28 2.89
C GLY A 378 -2.59 1.00 3.64
N ILE A 379 -2.74 1.52 4.85
CA ILE A 379 -3.99 1.45 5.63
C ILE A 379 -5.11 2.21 4.91
N ALA A 380 -4.85 3.43 4.43
CA ALA A 380 -5.85 4.21 3.71
C ALA A 380 -6.32 3.50 2.44
N TRP A 381 -5.40 2.91 1.67
CA TRP A 381 -5.69 2.10 0.48
C TRP A 381 -6.50 0.85 0.84
N PHE A 382 -6.07 0.09 1.86
CA PHE A 382 -6.77 -1.09 2.34
C PHE A 382 -8.21 -0.78 2.80
N VAL A 383 -8.38 0.30 3.57
CA VAL A 383 -9.71 0.77 3.99
C VAL A 383 -10.51 1.26 2.78
N ALA A 384 -9.89 1.93 1.80
CA ALA A 384 -10.59 2.41 0.60
C ALA A 384 -11.20 1.28 -0.25
N GLN A 385 -10.64 0.07 -0.21
CA GLN A 385 -11.20 -1.09 -0.93
C GLN A 385 -12.59 -1.48 -0.40
N GLN A 386 -12.88 -1.25 0.88
CA GLN A 386 -14.17 -1.59 1.51
C GLN A 386 -15.02 -0.34 1.79
N TYR A 387 -14.38 0.76 2.21
CA TYR A 387 -14.98 2.03 2.56
C TYR A 387 -14.26 3.18 1.84
N PHE A 388 -14.56 3.35 0.54
CA PHE A 388 -13.88 4.33 -0.32
C PHE A 388 -13.75 5.72 0.31
N PHE A 389 -14.86 6.29 0.81
CA PHE A 389 -14.86 7.63 1.40
C PHE A 389 -13.94 7.75 2.63
N VAL A 390 -13.98 6.75 3.52
CA VAL A 390 -13.13 6.72 4.73
C VAL A 390 -11.66 6.61 4.34
N GLY A 391 -11.34 5.74 3.38
CA GLY A 391 -9.98 5.58 2.87
C GLY A 391 -9.44 6.86 2.23
N VAL A 392 -10.24 7.57 1.43
CA VAL A 392 -9.86 8.87 0.85
C VAL A 392 -9.64 9.92 1.93
N LEU A 393 -10.51 9.99 2.94
CA LEU A 393 -10.35 10.91 4.07
C LEU A 393 -9.06 10.64 4.84
N LEU A 394 -8.73 9.37 5.12
CA LEU A 394 -7.49 8.97 5.78
C LEU A 394 -6.25 9.30 4.94
N ALA A 395 -6.30 9.08 3.63
CA ALA A 395 -5.23 9.45 2.70
C ALA A 395 -5.01 10.96 2.67
N ALA A 396 -6.09 11.74 2.58
CA ALA A 396 -6.05 13.21 2.61
C ALA A 396 -5.49 13.72 3.95
N TRP A 397 -5.92 13.15 5.08
CA TRP A 397 -5.40 13.46 6.41
C TRP A 397 -3.90 13.14 6.52
N THR A 398 -3.46 11.99 6.00
CA THR A 398 -2.05 11.58 5.99
C THR A 398 -1.21 12.53 5.16
N LEU A 399 -1.69 12.92 3.97
CA LEU A 399 -1.02 13.89 3.10
C LEU A 399 -0.95 15.28 3.78
N ALA A 400 -2.06 15.72 4.36
CA ALA A 400 -2.16 17.00 5.03
C ALA A 400 -1.21 17.08 6.23
N SER A 401 -1.22 16.07 7.11
CA SER A 401 -0.41 16.05 8.34
C SER A 401 1.07 15.72 8.07
N GLY A 402 1.36 14.85 7.11
CA GLY A 402 2.72 14.35 6.82
C GLY A 402 3.53 15.24 5.88
N ILE A 403 2.88 15.92 4.93
CA ILE A 403 3.54 16.70 3.88
C ILE A 403 3.11 18.17 3.94
N VAL A 404 1.80 18.45 3.87
CA VAL A 404 1.32 19.84 3.74
C VAL A 404 1.64 20.68 4.97
N TRP A 405 1.35 20.20 6.18
CA TRP A 405 1.56 20.95 7.42
C TRP A 405 3.04 21.24 7.70
N PRO A 406 3.97 20.27 7.60
CA PRO A 406 5.40 20.53 7.76
C PRO A 406 5.94 21.51 6.71
N LEU A 407 5.51 21.40 5.45
CA LEU A 407 5.87 22.36 4.40
C LEU A 407 5.33 23.76 4.69
N ALA A 408 4.05 23.87 5.08
CA ALA A 408 3.43 25.14 5.44
C ALA A 408 4.14 25.80 6.63
N LYS A 409 4.49 25.04 7.67
CA LYS A 409 5.31 25.53 8.79
C LYS A 409 6.71 25.96 8.34
N GLY A 410 7.32 25.22 7.42
CA GLY A 410 8.61 25.56 6.82
C GLY A 410 8.55 26.89 6.05
N LEU A 411 7.56 27.06 5.18
CA LEU A 411 7.30 28.28 4.42
C LEU A 411 6.98 29.46 5.33
N HIS A 412 6.15 29.26 6.34
CA HIS A 412 5.85 30.29 7.34
C HIS A 412 7.09 30.69 8.14
N ALA A 413 7.96 29.73 8.48
CA ALA A 413 9.23 30.01 9.16
C ALA A 413 10.20 30.79 8.27
N LEU A 414 10.18 30.59 6.94
CA LEU A 414 10.94 31.43 6.01
C LEU A 414 10.47 32.89 6.01
N TRP A 415 9.17 33.12 6.18
CA TRP A 415 8.61 34.47 6.26
C TRP A 415 8.90 35.15 7.62
N THR A 416 8.79 34.41 8.72
CA THR A 416 8.77 35.00 10.07
C THR A 416 10.09 34.94 10.82
N SER A 417 11.03 34.07 10.46
CA SER A 417 12.25 33.86 11.27
C SER A 417 13.38 34.84 10.89
N PRO A 418 13.96 35.58 11.86
CA PRO A 418 15.08 36.51 11.63
C PRO A 418 16.31 35.84 11.01
N GLN A 419 16.49 34.54 11.25
CA GLN A 419 17.60 33.73 10.73
C GLN A 419 17.65 33.65 9.19
N PHE A 420 16.55 33.93 8.48
CA PHE A 420 16.47 33.95 7.01
C PHE A 420 16.36 35.36 6.43
N ALA A 421 16.11 36.37 7.27
CA ALA A 421 15.93 37.76 6.85
C ALA A 421 17.15 38.34 6.13
N ALA A 422 18.36 37.84 6.43
CA ALA A 422 19.58 38.31 5.80
C ALA A 422 19.68 37.98 4.30
N ARG A 423 19.08 36.87 3.82
CA ARG A 423 19.13 36.44 2.40
C ARG A 423 17.88 35.62 1.98
N PRO A 424 16.70 36.25 1.92
CA PRO A 424 15.45 35.54 1.60
C PRO A 424 15.45 34.90 0.21
N TRP A 425 16.13 35.52 -0.77
CA TRP A 425 16.15 35.07 -2.17
C TRP A 425 16.80 33.70 -2.38
N ARG A 426 17.78 33.29 -1.55
CA ARG A 426 18.40 31.96 -1.65
C ARG A 426 17.47 30.85 -1.15
N ALA A 427 16.76 31.12 -0.07
CA ALA A 427 15.80 30.19 0.48
C ALA A 427 14.61 30.01 -0.48
N TRP A 428 14.09 31.11 -1.04
CA TRP A 428 13.07 31.05 -2.08
C TRP A 428 13.56 30.40 -3.37
N GLY A 429 14.78 30.70 -3.82
CA GLY A 429 15.38 30.06 -4.99
C GLY A 429 15.54 28.55 -4.83
N ALA A 430 15.90 28.07 -3.63
CA ALA A 430 15.96 26.64 -3.35
C ALA A 430 14.56 25.98 -3.34
N VAL A 431 13.56 26.63 -2.75
CA VAL A 431 12.17 26.13 -2.75
C VAL A 431 11.61 26.10 -4.17
N VAL A 432 11.73 27.19 -4.93
CA VAL A 432 11.27 27.28 -6.31
C VAL A 432 12.02 26.29 -7.20
N GLY A 433 13.33 26.13 -7.00
CA GLY A 433 14.14 25.14 -7.73
C GLY A 433 13.70 23.71 -7.43
N LEU A 434 13.40 23.38 -6.17
CA LEU A 434 12.95 22.04 -5.78
C LEU A 434 11.54 21.73 -6.31
N VAL A 435 10.62 22.71 -6.21
CA VAL A 435 9.26 22.60 -6.75
C VAL A 435 9.30 22.53 -8.28
N GLY A 436 10.12 23.36 -8.92
CA GLY A 436 10.34 23.35 -10.36
C GLY A 436 10.89 22.02 -10.85
N LEU A 437 11.90 21.47 -10.17
CA LEU A 437 12.44 20.14 -10.47
C LEU A 437 11.37 19.05 -10.33
N ALA A 438 10.59 19.07 -9.24
CA ALA A 438 9.50 18.12 -9.05
C ALA A 438 8.43 18.22 -10.15
N LEU A 439 8.04 19.44 -10.55
CA LEU A 439 7.09 19.68 -11.64
C LEU A 439 7.67 19.23 -12.99
N VAL A 440 8.95 19.47 -13.27
CA VAL A 440 9.62 19.00 -14.49
C VAL A 440 9.66 17.47 -14.54
N LEU A 441 10.02 16.82 -13.43
CA LEU A 441 10.00 15.36 -13.34
C LEU A 441 8.59 14.78 -13.52
N LEU A 442 7.56 15.46 -13.02
CA LEU A 442 6.19 14.96 -13.03
C LEU A 442 5.46 15.26 -14.35
N LEU A 443 5.73 16.41 -14.98
CA LEU A 443 5.00 16.91 -16.16
C LEU A 443 5.79 16.83 -17.46
N ALA A 444 7.13 16.84 -17.42
CA ALA A 444 7.95 16.94 -18.62
C ALA A 444 8.76 15.68 -18.96
N VAL A 445 9.15 14.86 -17.97
CA VAL A 445 9.91 13.63 -18.23
C VAL A 445 8.97 12.53 -18.71
N PRO A 446 9.05 12.11 -19.99
CA PRO A 446 8.17 11.07 -20.50
C PRO A 446 8.75 9.70 -20.12
N LEU A 447 7.96 8.89 -19.41
CA LEU A 447 8.35 7.54 -19.07
C LEU A 447 7.78 6.53 -20.09
N PRO A 448 8.43 5.37 -20.30
CA PRO A 448 7.87 4.29 -21.10
C PRO A 448 6.50 3.83 -20.56
N ARG A 449 5.58 3.47 -21.47
CA ARG A 449 4.24 3.00 -21.12
C ARG A 449 3.95 1.71 -21.89
N HIS A 450 3.80 0.62 -21.13
CA HIS A 450 3.40 -0.68 -21.66
C HIS A 450 2.09 -1.09 -21.02
N ILE A 451 1.15 -1.57 -21.83
CA ILE A 451 -0.12 -2.10 -21.36
C ILE A 451 -0.12 -3.59 -21.63
N ARG A 452 -0.30 -4.38 -20.58
CA ARG A 452 -0.30 -5.84 -20.68
C ARG A 452 -1.72 -6.34 -20.77
N VAL A 453 -2.02 -7.04 -21.84
CA VAL A 453 -3.33 -7.60 -22.14
C VAL A 453 -3.20 -9.10 -22.41
N GLN A 454 -4.30 -9.82 -22.32
CA GLN A 454 -4.32 -11.27 -22.53
C GLN A 454 -5.02 -11.59 -23.85
N GLY A 455 -4.49 -12.59 -24.54
CA GLY A 455 -5.09 -13.13 -25.76
C GLY A 455 -4.89 -14.64 -25.86
N VAL A 456 -5.36 -15.21 -26.95
CA VAL A 456 -5.18 -16.62 -27.28
C VAL A 456 -4.73 -16.78 -28.73
N ALA A 457 -3.88 -17.77 -28.99
CA ALA A 457 -3.58 -18.18 -30.36
C ALA A 457 -4.87 -18.58 -31.05
N TRP A 458 -5.17 -17.94 -32.19
CA TRP A 458 -6.46 -18.02 -32.86
C TRP A 458 -6.29 -18.24 -34.36
N LEU A 459 -7.28 -18.91 -34.96
CA LEU A 459 -7.28 -19.19 -36.39
C LEU A 459 -7.84 -18.02 -37.20
N PRO A 460 -7.30 -17.74 -38.40
CA PRO A 460 -7.91 -16.77 -39.31
C PRO A 460 -9.32 -17.23 -39.71
N GLU A 461 -10.24 -16.30 -40.03
CA GLU A 461 -11.63 -16.65 -40.36
C GLU A 461 -11.73 -17.57 -41.58
N GLU A 462 -10.80 -17.43 -42.52
CA GLU A 462 -10.68 -18.24 -43.73
C GLU A 462 -10.31 -19.70 -43.45
N ALA A 463 -9.80 -20.00 -42.25
CA ALA A 463 -9.50 -21.35 -41.79
C ALA A 463 -10.70 -22.04 -41.13
N LEU A 464 -11.76 -21.31 -40.77
CA LEU A 464 -12.95 -21.88 -40.15
C LEU A 464 -13.86 -22.49 -41.22
N LEU A 465 -14.22 -23.75 -41.06
CA LEU A 465 -15.16 -24.46 -41.94
C LEU A 465 -16.59 -24.24 -41.41
N ARG A 466 -17.25 -23.18 -41.89
CA ARG A 466 -18.63 -22.84 -41.56
C ARG A 466 -19.58 -23.13 -42.71
N ALA A 467 -20.75 -23.71 -42.42
CA ALA A 467 -21.80 -23.89 -43.40
C ALA A 467 -22.26 -22.54 -43.98
N ARG A 468 -22.29 -22.41 -45.30
CA ARG A 468 -22.66 -21.16 -45.99
C ARG A 468 -24.13 -21.11 -46.42
N ALA A 469 -24.76 -22.28 -46.52
CA ALA A 469 -26.19 -22.46 -46.79
C ALA A 469 -26.77 -23.53 -45.87
N ASP A 470 -28.10 -23.54 -45.72
CA ASP A 470 -28.83 -24.56 -44.98
C ASP A 470 -28.89 -25.86 -45.79
N GLY A 471 -28.60 -27.00 -45.18
CA GLY A 471 -28.64 -28.28 -45.88
C GLY A 471 -28.36 -29.49 -44.99
N PHE A 472 -28.56 -30.68 -45.55
CA PHE A 472 -28.18 -31.94 -44.92
C PHE A 472 -26.79 -32.35 -45.40
N VAL A 473 -25.91 -32.74 -44.48
CA VAL A 473 -24.60 -33.27 -44.84
C VAL A 473 -24.77 -34.61 -45.55
N GLN A 474 -24.43 -34.66 -46.84
CA GLN A 474 -24.53 -35.86 -47.66
C GLN A 474 -23.29 -36.74 -47.52
N ALA A 475 -22.11 -36.13 -47.60
CA ALA A 475 -20.84 -36.84 -47.54
C ALA A 475 -19.71 -35.93 -47.05
N ILE A 476 -18.76 -36.54 -46.35
CA ILE A 476 -17.49 -35.91 -45.99
C ILE A 476 -16.49 -36.29 -47.09
N ALA A 477 -16.06 -35.31 -47.88
CA ALA A 477 -15.14 -35.52 -48.99
C ALA A 477 -13.67 -35.56 -48.52
N ALA A 478 -13.34 -34.79 -47.48
CA ALA A 478 -12.03 -34.80 -46.83
C ALA A 478 -12.19 -35.19 -45.35
N PRO A 479 -11.88 -36.45 -44.96
CA PRO A 479 -11.97 -36.89 -43.57
C PRO A 479 -10.91 -36.21 -42.70
N GLU A 480 -11.05 -36.36 -41.38
CA GLU A 480 -10.16 -35.76 -40.41
C GLU A 480 -8.68 -36.14 -40.65
N GLY A 481 -7.79 -35.14 -40.61
CA GLY A 481 -6.35 -35.31 -40.84
C GLY A 481 -5.92 -35.21 -42.31
N THR A 482 -6.85 -35.10 -43.25
CA THR A 482 -6.53 -34.94 -44.68
C THR A 482 -5.93 -33.56 -44.96
N ALA A 483 -4.86 -33.52 -45.76
CA ALA A 483 -4.27 -32.27 -46.24
C ALA A 483 -5.10 -31.72 -47.41
N VAL A 484 -5.47 -30.44 -47.35
CA VAL A 484 -6.29 -29.74 -48.34
C VAL A 484 -5.61 -28.46 -48.80
N GLN A 485 -5.89 -28.07 -50.04
CA GLN A 485 -5.54 -26.79 -50.66
C GLN A 485 -6.77 -25.88 -50.75
N PRO A 486 -6.57 -24.55 -50.90
CA PRO A 486 -7.68 -23.62 -51.11
C PRO A 486 -8.56 -24.05 -52.30
N GLY A 487 -9.87 -24.17 -52.07
CA GLY A 487 -10.85 -24.59 -53.07
C GLY A 487 -11.23 -26.07 -53.02
N ASP A 488 -10.48 -26.91 -52.30
CA ASP A 488 -10.78 -28.34 -52.16
C ASP A 488 -12.09 -28.55 -51.40
N LEU A 489 -12.90 -29.52 -51.85
CA LEU A 489 -14.17 -29.87 -51.22
C LEU A 489 -13.93 -30.64 -49.92
N VAL A 490 -14.48 -30.14 -48.81
CA VAL A 490 -14.36 -30.76 -47.49
C VAL A 490 -15.64 -31.49 -47.11
N VAL A 491 -16.79 -30.80 -47.21
CA VAL A 491 -18.10 -31.36 -46.89
C VAL A 491 -19.07 -31.04 -48.03
N ALA A 492 -19.78 -32.06 -48.51
CA ALA A 492 -20.88 -31.89 -49.44
C ALA A 492 -22.20 -31.87 -48.66
N THR A 493 -22.96 -30.78 -48.78
CA THR A 493 -24.33 -30.70 -48.27
C THR A 493 -25.33 -30.72 -49.42
N VAL A 494 -26.54 -31.18 -49.14
CA VAL A 494 -27.65 -31.23 -50.10
C VAL A 494 -28.87 -30.55 -49.51
N ASN A 495 -29.56 -29.77 -50.34
CA ASN A 495 -30.84 -29.16 -50.01
C ASN A 495 -31.78 -29.32 -51.22
N ALA A 496 -32.72 -30.25 -51.11
CA ALA A 496 -33.67 -30.55 -52.18
C ALA A 496 -34.63 -29.37 -52.46
N ASP A 497 -35.00 -28.62 -51.42
CA ASP A 497 -35.87 -27.45 -51.55
C ASP A 497 -35.16 -26.34 -52.32
N LEU A 498 -33.86 -26.15 -52.09
CA LEU A 498 -33.06 -25.15 -52.80
C LEU A 498 -32.91 -25.52 -54.29
N ALA A 499 -32.71 -26.80 -54.61
CA ALA A 499 -32.68 -27.28 -55.98
C ALA A 499 -34.03 -27.07 -56.69
N ALA A 500 -35.14 -27.39 -56.01
CA ALA A 500 -36.49 -27.13 -56.53
C ALA A 500 -36.75 -25.63 -56.73
N ARG A 501 -36.23 -24.79 -55.83
CA ARG A 501 -36.36 -23.33 -55.93
C ARG A 501 -35.62 -22.75 -57.13
N VAL A 502 -34.43 -23.26 -57.44
CA VAL A 502 -33.68 -22.87 -58.65
C VAL A 502 -34.47 -23.25 -59.91
N ALA A 503 -35.05 -24.45 -59.96
CA ALA A 503 -35.89 -24.88 -61.09
C ALA A 503 -37.13 -23.98 -61.25
N GLU A 504 -37.82 -23.67 -60.15
CA GLU A 504 -38.97 -22.75 -60.13
C GLU A 504 -38.60 -21.36 -60.66
N LEU A 505 -37.52 -20.76 -60.14
CA LEU A 505 -37.05 -19.43 -60.55
C LEU A 505 -36.61 -19.40 -62.01
N THR A 506 -36.05 -20.51 -62.51
CA THR A 506 -35.69 -20.64 -63.93
C THR A 506 -36.94 -20.57 -64.82
N HIS A 507 -38.03 -21.25 -64.43
CA HIS A 507 -39.30 -21.18 -65.16
C HIS A 507 -39.99 -19.82 -65.03
N ARG A 508 -39.92 -19.17 -63.87
CA ARG A 508 -40.45 -17.81 -63.67
C ARG A 508 -39.73 -16.80 -64.54
N LEU A 509 -38.40 -16.89 -64.62
CA LEU A 509 -37.60 -16.05 -65.50
C LEU A 509 -37.99 -16.25 -66.97
N ALA A 510 -38.13 -17.50 -67.41
CA ALA A 510 -38.57 -17.80 -68.77
C ALA A 510 -39.97 -17.23 -69.08
N LEU A 511 -40.90 -17.30 -68.12
CA LEU A 511 -42.23 -16.71 -68.24
C LEU A 511 -42.18 -15.18 -68.31
N ALA A 512 -41.37 -14.54 -67.46
CA ALA A 512 -41.19 -13.09 -67.44
C ALA A 512 -40.58 -12.60 -68.77
N GLN A 513 -39.59 -13.33 -69.30
CA GLN A 513 -38.99 -13.06 -70.61
C GLN A 513 -40.01 -13.18 -71.74
N ALA A 514 -40.81 -14.26 -71.78
CA ALA A 514 -41.84 -14.42 -72.79
C ALA A 514 -42.91 -13.32 -72.75
N ARG A 515 -43.27 -12.83 -71.55
CA ARG A 515 -44.20 -11.70 -71.37
C ARG A 515 -43.59 -10.40 -71.89
N LEU A 516 -42.32 -10.15 -71.58
CA LEU A 516 -41.60 -8.99 -72.08
C LEU A 516 -41.57 -9.01 -73.62
N ASP A 517 -41.18 -10.13 -74.23
CA ASP A 517 -41.11 -10.29 -75.69
C ASP A 517 -42.46 -10.01 -76.36
N ALA A 518 -43.57 -10.47 -75.76
CA ALA A 518 -44.92 -10.18 -76.24
C ALA A 518 -45.31 -8.69 -76.12
N ALA A 519 -44.82 -7.99 -75.09
CA ALA A 519 -45.14 -6.58 -74.84
C ALA A 519 -44.29 -5.59 -75.67
N LEU A 520 -43.10 -5.99 -76.11
CA LEU A 520 -42.16 -5.14 -76.86
C LEU A 520 -42.74 -4.58 -78.16
N VAL A 521 -43.64 -5.32 -78.81
CA VAL A 521 -44.19 -4.95 -80.13
C VAL A 521 -45.35 -3.95 -80.02
N HIS A 522 -46.13 -3.99 -78.94
CA HIS A 522 -47.42 -3.29 -78.87
C HIS A 522 -47.54 -2.29 -77.71
N GLN A 523 -46.73 -2.38 -76.66
CA GLN A 523 -46.93 -1.60 -75.42
C GLN A 523 -45.60 -1.21 -74.73
N PRO A 524 -44.93 -0.11 -75.14
CA PRO A 524 -43.61 0.25 -74.63
C PRO A 524 -43.59 0.57 -73.12
N ALA A 525 -44.66 1.16 -72.58
CA ALA A 525 -44.76 1.44 -71.15
C ALA A 525 -44.90 0.15 -70.29
N LEU A 526 -45.61 -0.86 -70.81
CA LEU A 526 -45.71 -2.17 -70.15
C LEU A 526 -44.39 -2.94 -70.25
N ALA A 527 -43.70 -2.85 -71.40
CA ALA A 527 -42.39 -3.48 -71.60
C ALA A 527 -41.34 -2.98 -70.59
N ALA A 528 -41.31 -1.67 -70.29
CA ALA A 528 -40.41 -1.12 -69.27
C ALA A 528 -40.63 -1.72 -67.87
N ARG A 529 -41.90 -1.92 -67.47
CA ARG A 529 -42.24 -2.56 -66.19
C ARG A 529 -41.88 -4.05 -66.17
N LEU A 530 -42.12 -4.76 -67.28
CA LEU A 530 -41.77 -6.18 -67.41
C LEU A 530 -40.24 -6.38 -67.44
N GLN A 531 -39.48 -5.40 -67.93
CA GLN A 531 -38.02 -5.41 -67.85
C GLN A 531 -37.53 -5.41 -66.39
N GLU A 532 -38.15 -4.61 -65.52
CA GLU A 532 -37.84 -4.61 -64.08
C GLU A 532 -38.20 -5.97 -63.44
N GLU A 533 -39.31 -6.59 -63.84
CA GLU A 533 -39.70 -7.94 -63.38
C GLU A 533 -38.67 -9.00 -63.81
N VAL A 534 -38.19 -8.95 -65.05
CA VAL A 534 -37.12 -9.82 -65.54
C VAL A 534 -35.84 -9.63 -64.73
N GLN A 535 -35.43 -8.39 -64.46
CA GLN A 535 -34.24 -8.11 -63.65
C GLN A 535 -34.37 -8.63 -62.21
N ALA A 536 -35.56 -8.50 -61.60
CA ALA A 536 -35.83 -9.01 -60.27
C ALA A 536 -35.75 -10.55 -60.21
N GLU A 537 -36.35 -11.24 -61.17
CA GLU A 537 -36.31 -12.71 -61.26
C GLU A 537 -34.90 -13.22 -61.61
N GLN A 538 -34.14 -12.50 -62.44
CA GLN A 538 -32.71 -12.78 -62.69
C GLN A 538 -31.88 -12.67 -61.41
N ALA A 539 -32.07 -11.60 -60.63
CA ALA A 539 -31.37 -11.41 -59.36
C ALA A 539 -31.73 -12.48 -58.34
N ALA A 540 -33.00 -12.90 -58.29
CA ALA A 540 -33.46 -13.98 -57.43
C ALA A 540 -32.85 -15.34 -57.84
N LEU A 541 -32.82 -15.66 -59.15
CA LEU A 541 -32.19 -16.87 -59.67
C LEU A 541 -30.69 -16.89 -59.39
N ALA A 542 -29.98 -15.78 -59.62
CA ALA A 542 -28.54 -15.67 -59.34
C ALA A 542 -28.23 -15.89 -57.86
N ARG A 543 -29.08 -15.37 -56.95
CA ARG A 543 -28.92 -15.57 -55.51
C ARG A 543 -29.15 -17.03 -55.11
N ALA A 544 -30.21 -17.67 -55.62
CA ALA A 544 -30.47 -19.09 -55.37
C ALA A 544 -29.38 -20.01 -55.94
N GLN A 545 -28.80 -19.67 -57.09
CA GLN A 545 -27.66 -20.39 -57.67
C GLN A 545 -26.38 -20.22 -56.81
N ALA A 546 -26.15 -19.04 -56.25
CA ALA A 546 -25.06 -18.80 -55.31
C ALA A 546 -25.24 -19.64 -54.03
N ASP A 547 -26.46 -19.69 -53.48
CA ASP A 547 -26.77 -20.53 -52.31
C ASP A 547 -26.54 -22.03 -52.61
N VAL A 548 -26.83 -22.50 -53.83
CA VAL A 548 -26.52 -23.88 -54.27
C VAL A 548 -25.00 -24.11 -54.34
N ALA A 549 -24.23 -23.14 -54.83
CA ALA A 549 -22.77 -23.24 -54.84
C ALA A 549 -22.19 -23.30 -53.42
N ASP A 550 -22.83 -22.60 -52.47
CA ASP A 550 -22.48 -22.55 -51.05
C ASP A 550 -22.84 -23.84 -50.28
N LEU A 551 -23.59 -24.78 -50.88
CA LEU A 551 -23.78 -26.14 -50.33
C LEU A 551 -22.49 -26.98 -50.36
N ALA A 552 -21.55 -26.64 -51.24
CA ALA A 552 -20.24 -27.26 -51.30
C ALA A 552 -19.26 -26.53 -50.39
N LEU A 553 -19.03 -27.06 -49.18
CA LEU A 553 -18.09 -26.47 -48.24
C LEU A 553 -16.65 -26.73 -48.68
N ARG A 554 -15.93 -25.66 -49.02
CA ARG A 554 -14.55 -25.71 -49.51
C ARG A 554 -13.56 -25.13 -48.51
N ALA A 555 -12.32 -25.62 -48.54
CA ALA A 555 -11.23 -25.07 -47.73
C ALA A 555 -10.80 -23.68 -48.24
N GLY A 556 -10.63 -22.72 -47.32
CA GLY A 556 -10.16 -21.36 -47.65
C GLY A 556 -8.64 -21.18 -47.59
N VAL A 557 -7.95 -22.08 -46.88
CA VAL A 557 -6.50 -22.03 -46.64
C VAL A 557 -5.88 -23.42 -46.82
N PRO A 558 -4.58 -23.52 -47.13
CA PRO A 558 -3.89 -24.80 -47.14
C PRO A 558 -3.67 -25.32 -45.71
N GLY A 559 -3.88 -26.61 -45.47
CA GLY A 559 -3.64 -27.22 -44.15
C GLY A 559 -4.28 -28.58 -43.97
N THR A 560 -4.41 -29.00 -42.71
CA THR A 560 -5.04 -30.28 -42.34
C THR A 560 -6.44 -30.07 -41.78
N VAL A 561 -7.42 -30.82 -42.29
CA VAL A 561 -8.82 -30.71 -41.88
C VAL A 561 -9.02 -31.31 -40.49
N ARG A 562 -9.69 -30.56 -39.60
CA ARG A 562 -10.25 -31.03 -38.34
C ARG A 562 -11.75 -30.76 -38.32
N LEU A 563 -12.55 -31.81 -38.22
CA LEU A 563 -14.00 -31.71 -38.16
C LEU A 563 -14.48 -31.92 -36.73
N GLU A 564 -15.51 -31.17 -36.34
CA GLU A 564 -16.15 -31.34 -35.05
C GLU A 564 -17.12 -32.52 -35.12
N GLN A 565 -16.94 -33.51 -34.23
CA GLN A 565 -17.79 -34.71 -34.16
C GLN A 565 -18.01 -35.37 -35.53
N ALA A 566 -16.92 -35.62 -36.28
CA ALA A 566 -16.97 -36.07 -37.67
C ALA A 566 -17.88 -37.28 -37.93
N GLN A 567 -18.00 -38.17 -36.94
CA GLN A 567 -18.84 -39.37 -36.98
C GLN A 567 -20.35 -39.07 -36.99
N ASP A 568 -20.77 -37.94 -36.43
CA ASP A 568 -22.18 -37.56 -36.27
C ASP A 568 -22.65 -36.55 -37.34
N LEU A 569 -21.74 -36.16 -38.24
CA LEU A 569 -22.04 -35.23 -39.32
C LEU A 569 -22.90 -35.83 -40.45
N PRO A 570 -22.66 -37.05 -40.96
CA PRO A 570 -23.45 -37.59 -42.07
C PRO A 570 -24.95 -37.65 -41.75
N GLY A 571 -25.78 -37.05 -42.60
CA GLY A 571 -27.23 -36.96 -42.41
C GLY A 571 -27.71 -35.87 -41.44
N ARG A 572 -26.81 -35.14 -40.78
CA ARG A 572 -27.16 -34.02 -39.89
C ARG A 572 -27.60 -32.80 -40.70
N PHE A 573 -28.65 -32.14 -40.25
CA PHE A 573 -29.06 -30.84 -40.75
C PHE A 573 -28.15 -29.74 -40.17
N VAL A 574 -27.56 -28.94 -41.03
CA VAL A 574 -26.68 -27.81 -40.67
C VAL A 574 -27.30 -26.52 -41.19
N LYS A 575 -27.25 -25.48 -40.37
CA LYS A 575 -27.72 -24.15 -40.71
C LYS A 575 -26.56 -23.29 -41.18
N ARG A 576 -26.85 -22.31 -42.02
CA ARG A 576 -25.92 -21.25 -42.39
C ARG A 576 -25.33 -20.61 -41.13
N GLY A 577 -24.01 -20.65 -41.02
CA GLY A 577 -23.24 -20.14 -39.89
C GLY A 577 -22.76 -21.22 -38.92
N ASP A 578 -23.30 -22.44 -38.97
CA ASP A 578 -22.85 -23.55 -38.11
C ASP A 578 -21.37 -23.87 -38.38
N MET A 579 -20.60 -24.02 -37.31
CA MET A 579 -19.20 -24.47 -37.39
C MET A 579 -19.18 -25.99 -37.55
N LEU A 580 -18.50 -26.47 -38.58
CA LEU A 580 -18.33 -27.90 -38.86
C LEU A 580 -16.89 -28.37 -38.59
N GLY A 581 -15.96 -27.43 -38.45
CA GLY A 581 -14.56 -27.69 -38.18
C GLY A 581 -13.66 -26.52 -38.55
N TYR A 582 -12.38 -26.81 -38.71
CA TYR A 582 -11.37 -25.85 -39.14
C TYR A 582 -10.20 -26.54 -39.86
N VAL A 583 -9.45 -25.76 -40.64
CA VAL A 583 -8.24 -26.20 -41.34
C VAL A 583 -7.02 -25.66 -40.60
N LEU A 584 -6.16 -26.55 -40.09
CA LEU A 584 -4.91 -26.19 -39.43
C LEU A 584 -3.78 -26.07 -40.44
N GLY A 585 -3.37 -24.84 -40.73
CA GLY A 585 -2.14 -24.55 -41.47
C GLY A 585 -0.87 -24.81 -40.64
N SER A 586 0.29 -24.79 -41.29
CA SER A 586 1.61 -24.95 -40.65
C SER A 586 2.01 -23.79 -39.73
N ALA A 587 1.36 -22.63 -39.87
CA ALA A 587 1.51 -21.48 -38.99
C ALA A 587 0.12 -21.00 -38.52
N VAL A 588 0.01 -20.73 -37.22
CA VAL A 588 -1.10 -19.96 -36.63
C VAL A 588 -0.53 -18.58 -36.30
N PRO A 589 -0.55 -17.62 -37.23
CA PRO A 589 0.14 -16.36 -37.02
C PRO A 589 -0.68 -15.38 -36.17
N ARG A 590 -1.92 -15.70 -35.75
CA ARG A 590 -2.81 -14.71 -35.12
C ARG A 590 -3.05 -14.99 -33.63
N VAL A 591 -3.12 -13.90 -32.87
CA VAL A 591 -3.56 -13.87 -31.48
C VAL A 591 -4.80 -13.00 -31.40
N ARG A 592 -5.90 -13.56 -30.90
CA ARG A 592 -7.10 -12.81 -30.56
C ARG A 592 -6.97 -12.29 -29.14
N VAL A 593 -6.93 -10.97 -29.00
CA VAL A 593 -6.74 -10.28 -27.73
C VAL A 593 -8.08 -9.81 -27.18
N ALA A 594 -8.26 -9.98 -25.88
CA ALA A 594 -9.42 -9.50 -25.13
C ALA A 594 -9.03 -8.29 -24.26
N LEU A 595 -9.74 -7.18 -24.43
CA LEU A 595 -9.58 -5.94 -23.67
C LEU A 595 -10.76 -5.73 -22.73
N THR A 596 -10.46 -5.19 -21.55
CA THR A 596 -11.49 -4.60 -20.68
C THR A 596 -12.01 -3.31 -21.31
N GLN A 597 -13.19 -2.83 -20.88
CA GLN A 597 -13.73 -1.54 -21.31
C GLN A 597 -12.74 -0.39 -21.10
N ALA A 598 -12.01 -0.41 -19.97
CA ALA A 598 -10.97 0.56 -19.66
C ALA A 598 -9.78 0.52 -20.64
N GLU A 599 -9.50 -0.61 -21.27
CA GLU A 599 -8.43 -0.76 -22.25
C GLU A 599 -8.93 -0.55 -23.68
N ALA A 600 -10.23 -0.68 -23.95
CA ALA A 600 -10.80 -0.45 -25.27
C ALA A 600 -10.73 1.02 -25.73
N GLU A 601 -10.69 1.96 -24.79
CA GLU A 601 -10.46 3.40 -25.08
C GLU A 601 -9.01 3.71 -25.48
N LEU A 602 -8.13 2.71 -25.52
CA LEU A 602 -6.77 2.91 -26.01
C LEU A 602 -6.82 3.25 -27.48
N ASP A 603 -6.09 4.31 -27.86
CA ASP A 603 -5.88 4.62 -29.25
C ASP A 603 -4.94 3.56 -29.87
N LEU A 604 -5.54 2.49 -30.40
CA LEU A 604 -4.83 1.39 -31.06
C LEU A 604 -4.03 1.86 -32.28
N ALA A 605 -4.36 3.03 -32.86
CA ALA A 605 -3.59 3.61 -33.96
C ALA A 605 -2.28 4.28 -33.48
N SER A 606 -2.17 4.60 -32.19
CA SER A 606 -0.99 5.24 -31.58
C SER A 606 0.06 4.25 -31.05
N LEU A 607 -0.16 2.94 -31.23
CA LEU A 607 0.75 1.89 -30.78
C LEU A 607 2.09 1.98 -31.54
N ARG A 608 3.20 1.98 -30.81
CA ARG A 608 4.56 1.99 -31.38
C ARG A 608 5.10 0.59 -31.64
N GLY A 609 4.64 -0.38 -30.87
CA GLY A 609 5.10 -1.76 -30.94
C GLY A 609 4.13 -2.69 -30.23
N ILE A 610 4.14 -3.96 -30.65
CA ILE A 610 3.37 -5.04 -30.05
C ILE A 610 4.31 -6.21 -29.84
N GLU A 611 4.38 -6.70 -28.61
CA GLU A 611 5.18 -7.86 -28.24
C GLU A 611 4.25 -8.97 -27.75
N ILE A 612 4.38 -10.17 -28.31
CA ILE A 612 3.57 -11.35 -28.00
C ILE A 612 4.46 -12.38 -27.33
N ARG A 613 4.04 -12.87 -26.16
CA ARG A 613 4.71 -13.96 -25.43
C ARG A 613 3.71 -15.08 -25.15
N MET A 614 3.97 -16.28 -25.65
CA MET A 614 3.10 -17.44 -25.41
C MET A 614 3.26 -17.94 -23.98
N ALA A 615 2.17 -18.39 -23.34
CA ALA A 615 2.21 -18.85 -21.95
C ALA A 615 3.14 -20.05 -21.73
N GLY A 616 3.32 -20.91 -22.73
CA GLY A 616 4.26 -22.03 -22.70
C GLY A 616 5.72 -21.65 -22.97
N GLN A 617 5.98 -20.43 -23.47
CA GLN A 617 7.32 -19.96 -23.89
C GLN A 617 7.49 -18.47 -23.58
N VAL A 618 7.32 -18.09 -22.31
CA VAL A 618 7.30 -16.68 -21.88
C VAL A 618 8.63 -15.96 -22.12
N GLU A 619 9.73 -16.70 -22.23
CA GLU A 619 11.07 -16.17 -22.51
C GLU A 619 11.23 -15.67 -23.95
N HIS A 620 10.44 -16.20 -24.89
CA HIS A 620 10.52 -15.83 -26.30
C HIS A 620 9.45 -14.78 -26.63
N ALA A 621 9.92 -13.66 -27.17
CA ALA A 621 9.09 -12.54 -27.59
C ALA A 621 8.96 -12.54 -29.11
N HIS A 622 7.73 -12.44 -29.60
CA HIS A 622 7.41 -12.30 -31.02
C HIS A 622 6.90 -10.89 -31.30
N ALA A 623 7.35 -10.29 -32.40
CA ALA A 623 6.82 -9.00 -32.84
C ALA A 623 5.42 -9.19 -33.45
N GLY A 624 4.47 -8.33 -33.06
CA GLY A 624 3.10 -8.33 -33.55
C GLY A 624 2.77 -7.11 -34.41
N ARG A 625 1.80 -7.25 -35.31
CA ARG A 625 1.20 -6.18 -36.11
C ARG A 625 -0.31 -6.26 -36.00
N LEU A 626 -0.96 -5.10 -35.86
CA LEU A 626 -2.41 -4.98 -35.83
C LEU A 626 -2.99 -5.14 -37.24
N THR A 627 -3.93 -6.08 -37.44
CA THR A 627 -4.44 -6.47 -38.77
C THR A 627 -5.78 -5.83 -39.17
N ARG A 628 -6.19 -4.76 -38.46
CA ARG A 628 -7.41 -3.91 -38.61
C ARG A 628 -8.52 -4.25 -37.60
N SER A 629 -9.08 -3.21 -36.98
CA SER A 629 -9.86 -3.28 -35.74
C SER A 629 -11.21 -2.55 -35.86
N THR A 630 -12.29 -3.30 -36.02
CA THR A 630 -13.56 -2.90 -35.39
C THR A 630 -13.69 -3.78 -34.16
N PRO A 631 -13.34 -3.28 -32.96
CA PRO A 631 -13.37 -4.09 -31.77
C PRO A 631 -14.81 -4.53 -31.53
N GLN A 632 -15.04 -5.83 -31.58
CA GLN A 632 -16.35 -6.39 -31.32
C GLN A 632 -16.61 -6.31 -29.81
N ALA A 633 -17.61 -5.52 -29.43
CA ALA A 633 -18.07 -5.45 -28.05
C ALA A 633 -19.03 -6.60 -27.79
N GLY A 634 -18.77 -7.39 -26.76
CA GLY A 634 -19.65 -8.48 -26.36
C GLY A 634 -19.29 -9.04 -24.99
N HIS A 635 -20.12 -9.94 -24.49
CA HIS A 635 -19.86 -10.66 -23.24
C HIS A 635 -19.18 -12.01 -23.48
N SER A 636 -19.04 -12.45 -24.73
CA SER A 636 -18.34 -13.70 -25.04
C SER A 636 -16.83 -13.48 -25.07
N LEU A 637 -16.06 -14.37 -24.45
CA LEU A 637 -14.61 -14.46 -24.54
C LEU A 637 -14.22 -15.36 -25.73
N PRO A 638 -13.09 -15.09 -26.40
CA PRO A 638 -12.56 -15.96 -27.45
C PRO A 638 -12.31 -17.41 -27.00
N SER A 639 -11.97 -17.59 -25.72
CA SER A 639 -11.67 -18.89 -25.12
C SER A 639 -11.85 -18.81 -23.60
N ALA A 640 -12.33 -19.90 -23.00
CA ALA A 640 -12.41 -20.06 -21.54
C ALA A 640 -11.07 -19.88 -20.83
N ALA A 641 -9.94 -20.06 -21.54
CA ALA A 641 -8.59 -19.84 -21.00
C ALA A 641 -8.31 -18.38 -20.58
N LEU A 642 -9.14 -17.43 -21.02
CA LEU A 642 -9.09 -16.02 -20.64
C LEU A 642 -9.98 -15.71 -19.43
N GLY A 643 -10.91 -16.60 -19.09
CA GLY A 643 -11.78 -16.49 -17.92
C GLY A 643 -11.08 -16.90 -16.64
N SER A 644 -11.58 -16.43 -15.49
CA SER A 644 -11.02 -16.70 -14.16
C SER A 644 -11.01 -18.18 -13.82
N THR A 645 -11.99 -18.96 -14.32
CA THR A 645 -12.03 -20.43 -14.20
C THR A 645 -10.92 -21.13 -15.00
N GLY A 646 -10.53 -20.56 -16.15
CA GLY A 646 -9.38 -21.01 -16.96
C GLY A 646 -8.03 -20.40 -16.56
N GLY A 647 -7.98 -19.70 -15.41
CA GLY A 647 -6.79 -19.02 -14.91
C GLY A 647 -6.42 -17.72 -15.64
N GLY A 648 -7.34 -17.16 -16.43
CA GLY A 648 -7.24 -15.84 -17.04
C GLY A 648 -7.78 -14.73 -16.13
N ARG A 649 -7.78 -13.49 -16.63
CA ARG A 649 -8.09 -12.29 -15.83
C ARG A 649 -9.57 -11.91 -15.77
N PHE A 650 -10.41 -12.41 -16.68
CA PHE A 650 -11.79 -11.95 -16.82
C PHE A 650 -12.73 -12.74 -15.89
N ALA A 651 -13.54 -12.05 -15.10
CA ALA A 651 -14.57 -12.72 -14.29
C ALA A 651 -15.66 -13.29 -15.20
N VAL A 652 -15.96 -14.58 -15.04
CA VAL A 652 -16.96 -15.30 -15.85
C VAL A 652 -18.25 -15.55 -15.07
N ASP A 653 -19.37 -15.66 -15.78
CA ASP A 653 -20.66 -16.02 -15.18
C ASP A 653 -20.57 -17.44 -14.57
N PRO A 654 -20.84 -17.62 -13.26
CA PRO A 654 -20.86 -18.94 -12.64
C PRO A 654 -21.94 -19.89 -13.20
N ARG A 655 -22.93 -19.36 -13.93
CA ARG A 655 -24.03 -20.13 -14.55
C ARG A 655 -23.65 -20.72 -15.91
N ASP A 656 -22.54 -20.27 -16.50
CA ASP A 656 -22.04 -20.76 -17.77
C ASP A 656 -21.02 -21.88 -17.55
N GLU A 657 -21.43 -23.13 -17.79
CA GLU A 657 -20.56 -24.31 -17.65
C GLU A 657 -19.35 -24.27 -18.59
N ALA A 658 -19.45 -23.57 -19.73
CA ALA A 658 -18.34 -23.42 -20.68
C ALA A 658 -17.31 -22.38 -20.24
N GLY A 659 -17.64 -21.51 -19.27
CA GLY A 659 -16.75 -20.46 -18.76
C GLY A 659 -16.30 -19.46 -19.83
N ALA A 660 -17.12 -19.25 -20.86
CA ALA A 660 -16.80 -18.38 -22.00
C ALA A 660 -17.53 -17.04 -21.91
N THR A 661 -18.48 -16.87 -21.00
CA THR A 661 -19.24 -15.63 -20.82
C THR A 661 -18.64 -14.76 -19.71
N ALA A 662 -18.11 -13.59 -20.06
CA ALA A 662 -17.60 -12.59 -19.14
C ALA A 662 -18.72 -11.75 -18.52
N MET A 663 -18.57 -11.41 -17.24
CA MET A 663 -19.49 -10.54 -16.49
C MET A 663 -19.43 -9.08 -16.96
N GLU A 664 -18.33 -8.66 -17.57
CA GLU A 664 -18.12 -7.33 -18.12
C GLU A 664 -18.08 -7.36 -19.66
N THR A 665 -18.33 -6.23 -20.31
CA THR A 665 -18.20 -6.11 -21.76
C THR A 665 -16.72 -6.15 -22.15
N VAL A 666 -16.38 -7.10 -23.03
CA VAL A 666 -15.04 -7.34 -23.54
C VAL A 666 -14.97 -6.86 -24.99
N PHE A 667 -13.85 -6.23 -25.32
CA PHE A 667 -13.54 -5.80 -26.69
C PHE A 667 -12.47 -6.69 -27.28
N GLN A 668 -12.73 -7.24 -28.46
CA GLN A 668 -11.82 -8.20 -29.10
C GLN A 668 -11.17 -7.61 -30.35
N PHE A 669 -9.87 -7.89 -30.55
CA PHE A 669 -9.18 -7.56 -31.79
C PHE A 669 -8.07 -8.57 -32.10
N ASP A 670 -7.67 -8.66 -33.36
CA ASP A 670 -6.69 -9.64 -33.84
C ASP A 670 -5.33 -8.98 -34.09
N ILE A 671 -4.28 -9.69 -33.68
CA ILE A 671 -2.88 -9.32 -33.86
C ILE A 671 -2.19 -10.43 -34.63
N GLU A 672 -1.45 -10.09 -35.67
CA GLU A 672 -0.67 -11.03 -36.46
C GLU A 672 0.81 -10.97 -36.07
N ALA A 673 1.44 -12.11 -35.84
CA ALA A 673 2.87 -12.21 -35.61
C ALA A 673 3.64 -12.00 -36.92
N VAL A 674 4.64 -11.13 -36.87
CA VAL A 674 5.45 -10.73 -38.03
C VAL A 674 6.37 -11.86 -38.49
N ASP A 675 6.83 -12.71 -37.57
CA ASP A 675 7.91 -13.67 -37.84
C ASP A 675 7.42 -14.99 -38.49
N ALA A 676 6.16 -15.05 -38.96
CA ALA A 676 5.51 -16.26 -39.49
C ALA A 676 5.69 -17.52 -38.60
N ALA A 677 6.01 -17.32 -37.32
CA ALA A 677 6.28 -18.38 -36.37
C ALA A 677 4.96 -19.04 -35.95
N THR A 678 4.98 -20.36 -35.80
CA THR A 678 3.84 -21.11 -35.26
C THR A 678 3.67 -20.72 -33.79
N LEU A 679 2.64 -19.94 -33.45
CA LEU A 679 2.37 -19.44 -32.09
C LEU A 679 1.82 -20.54 -31.14
N GLY A 680 2.32 -21.76 -31.26
CA GLY A 680 1.82 -22.92 -30.54
C GLY A 680 0.41 -23.35 -30.97
N PRO A 681 -0.21 -24.29 -30.23
CA PRO A 681 -1.56 -24.78 -30.52
C PRO A 681 -2.63 -23.69 -30.38
N VAL A 682 -3.69 -23.80 -31.17
CA VAL A 682 -4.89 -22.94 -31.06
C VAL A 682 -5.47 -23.02 -29.66
N GLY A 683 -5.87 -21.88 -29.11
CA GLY A 683 -6.40 -21.75 -27.75
C GLY A 683 -5.32 -21.57 -26.67
N THR A 684 -4.03 -21.68 -27.01
CA THR A 684 -2.95 -21.39 -26.07
C THR A 684 -2.98 -19.92 -25.66
N ARG A 685 -2.92 -19.64 -24.36
CA ARG A 685 -2.90 -18.27 -23.83
C ARG A 685 -1.62 -17.54 -24.22
N ALA A 686 -1.77 -16.27 -24.57
CA ALA A 686 -0.69 -15.35 -24.91
C ALA A 686 -0.79 -14.09 -24.02
N TYR A 687 0.37 -13.58 -23.61
CA TYR A 687 0.51 -12.28 -22.98
C TYR A 687 0.99 -11.30 -24.04
N VAL A 688 0.25 -10.22 -24.23
CA VAL A 688 0.57 -9.20 -25.22
C VAL A 688 0.91 -7.91 -24.50
N ALA A 689 2.09 -7.36 -24.79
CA ALA A 689 2.49 -6.03 -24.34
C ALA A 689 2.29 -5.04 -25.50
N LEU A 690 1.38 -4.09 -25.29
CA LEU A 690 1.11 -2.98 -26.19
C LEU A 690 1.98 -1.79 -25.78
N GLU A 691 2.93 -1.42 -26.62
CA GLU A 691 3.82 -0.27 -26.39
C GLU A 691 3.19 1.01 -26.91
N GLN A 692 3.08 2.01 -26.03
CA GLN A 692 2.53 3.32 -26.36
C GLN A 692 3.61 4.40 -26.38
N ALA A 693 3.26 5.56 -26.95
CA ALA A 693 4.09 6.74 -26.84
C ALA A 693 4.41 7.04 -25.36
N PRO A 694 5.70 7.32 -25.02
CA PRO A 694 6.10 7.72 -23.69
C PRO A 694 5.28 8.90 -23.18
N GLU A 695 4.82 8.83 -21.94
CA GLU A 695 3.93 9.83 -21.36
C GLU A 695 4.36 10.21 -19.93
N PRO A 696 4.37 11.51 -19.57
CA PRO A 696 4.67 11.98 -18.21
C PRO A 696 3.68 11.48 -17.16
N ILE A 697 4.14 11.23 -15.93
CA ILE A 697 3.32 10.69 -14.83
C ILE A 697 2.11 11.60 -14.54
N GLY A 698 2.29 12.92 -14.56
CA GLY A 698 1.22 13.87 -14.28
C GLY A 698 0.03 13.75 -15.26
N MET A 699 0.31 13.58 -16.55
CA MET A 699 -0.74 13.34 -17.55
C MET A 699 -1.42 11.98 -17.35
N ARG A 700 -0.65 10.94 -16.99
CA ARG A 700 -1.22 9.62 -16.63
C ARG A 700 -2.19 9.73 -15.46
N TRP A 701 -1.80 10.43 -14.39
CA TRP A 701 -2.62 10.64 -13.20
C TRP A 701 -3.88 11.45 -13.51
N TRP A 702 -3.75 12.53 -14.29
CA TRP A 702 -4.90 13.33 -14.72
C TRP A 702 -5.91 12.52 -15.53
N ARG A 703 -5.47 11.73 -16.51
CA ARG A 703 -6.38 10.87 -17.29
C ARG A 703 -7.04 9.80 -16.42
N HIS A 704 -6.28 9.17 -15.52
CA HIS A 704 -6.81 8.15 -14.62
C HIS A 704 -7.83 8.72 -13.63
N THR A 705 -7.53 9.86 -13.00
CA THR A 705 -8.45 10.55 -12.09
C THR A 705 -9.69 11.07 -12.80
N ARG A 706 -9.54 11.68 -14.00
CA ARG A 706 -10.66 12.06 -14.85
C ARG A 706 -11.53 10.84 -15.19
N ARG A 707 -10.93 9.70 -15.51
CA ARG A 707 -11.68 8.47 -15.79
C ARG A 707 -12.46 7.99 -14.56
N LEU A 708 -11.80 7.86 -13.40
CA LEU A 708 -12.47 7.46 -12.16
C LEU A 708 -13.64 8.39 -11.82
N PHE A 709 -13.45 9.70 -12.05
CA PHE A 709 -14.49 10.68 -11.86
C PHE A 709 -15.68 10.47 -12.81
N LEU A 710 -15.43 10.27 -14.11
CA LEU A 710 -16.49 10.02 -15.11
C LEU A 710 -17.22 8.68 -14.87
N THR A 711 -16.49 7.61 -14.55
CA THR A 711 -17.07 6.28 -14.30
C THR A 711 -17.93 6.23 -13.04
N HIS A 712 -17.60 6.99 -11.99
CA HIS A 712 -18.39 6.99 -10.74
C HIS A 712 -19.51 8.03 -10.70
N LEU A 713 -19.50 9.04 -11.57
CA LEU A 713 -20.51 10.10 -11.57
C LEU A 713 -21.56 9.99 -12.69
N ASN A 714 -21.55 8.93 -13.51
CA ASN A 714 -22.53 8.70 -14.58
C ASN A 714 -22.80 9.96 -15.44
N VAL A 715 -21.75 10.65 -15.88
CA VAL A 715 -21.83 11.71 -16.89
C VAL A 715 -21.18 11.27 -18.19
#